data_AF-A0AAE3XSL4-F1
#
_entry.id   AF-A0AAE3XSL4-F1
#
_cell.length_a   1.000
_cell.length_b   1.000
_cell.length_c   1.000
_cell.angle_alpha   90.00
_cell.angle_beta   90.00
_cell.angle_gamma   90.00
#
_symmetry.space_group_name_H-M   'P 1'
#
loop_
_entity.id
_entity.type
_entity.pdbx_description
1 polymer ?
#
loop_
_entity_poly.entity_id
_entity_poly.type
_entity_poly.pdbx_seq_one_letter_code
_entity_poly.pdbx_strand_id
1 'polypeptide(L)'
;MRLFKTNTNFFSKALKGSAFLLAFAACKNLNSEKQNLHHPEGEAQISLYDFPNVLDVTGTPEDHKSWGVWSFSDMGSWHSFSLPEQGSDQVGGFVGPFLMTQNNGAWFSKQFAKLSIKIGDKKLDLNKAKDLKTSYYPGRLVQSFNINGLEIDMNLIFVSNRTTLISSEIKNSSGEAQEIQIGWEGDVFLPETNINALENGVDVTFEGNSKAVALRSSTVSKPSSDESSYSFNAGEAQSIKQNESIQNAITISVVFDDIEKKAEERISDISLKNAEVALNENEKRWNRYVETVVDQPTHWKENNDYRRIAVKSLNTLMNNWRSAAGELKHEGLFPSYGIRHFHGFWAWDSWKHSYALAAIEPELAKNQIRAMFDYQDDMGMIADCVFRDTLDEKHNWRNTKAPLATWAVKKVYDVSKDQSFLEEMYPKLVKYHNWWYIYRDHDKNGICEYGATDGTPTAAAWESGMDNAVRFDEAFAKKDLLKNNEHGWSLEQESVDLNSYLYDEKLDLAEISKILGKEEESKKFLADAEILKKKIQDLMFDEETGYFYDIDIHTKKTIKVQGPEGWIPLWANIATPEQAARVKDVMMDTAVFNTKMPLPTLAYNHPKFNPRKGYWRGPVWMDQANYGVEALMNYGFTQEANTLAKKMLDNAGGLKNSSDPIRENYHPITGEGLNANHFSWSAAHFLVLYGETNTIDKQPKTASMK
;
A
#
# COMPACT_ATOMS: atom_id res chain seq x y z
N MET A 1 23.16 -62.85 25.40
CA MET A 1 24.38 -62.12 24.97
C MET A 1 23.94 -60.75 24.46
N ARG A 2 24.54 -59.61 24.83
CA ARG A 2 25.83 -59.01 24.35
C ARG A 2 25.87 -58.87 22.82
N LEU A 3 26.25 -57.75 22.15
CA LEU A 3 26.58 -56.32 22.41
C LEU A 3 26.54 -55.61 21.00
N PHE A 4 26.42 -54.29 20.73
CA PHE A 4 26.20 -53.01 21.44
C PHE A 4 24.86 -52.37 20.94
N LYS A 5 24.35 -51.15 21.20
CA LYS A 5 24.76 -49.82 21.77
C LYS A 5 25.29 -48.72 20.79
N THR A 6 24.70 -47.52 20.89
CA THR A 6 25.12 -46.15 20.44
C THR A 6 25.46 -45.84 18.98
N ASN A 7 24.60 -45.08 18.28
CA ASN A 7 24.83 -43.64 17.99
C ASN A 7 23.65 -42.94 17.28
N THR A 8 22.92 -42.07 17.98
CA THR A 8 21.87 -41.19 17.42
C THR A 8 21.87 -39.84 18.14
N ASN A 9 22.86 -38.98 17.86
CA ASN A 9 22.96 -37.68 18.52
C ASN A 9 23.74 -36.62 17.70
N PHE A 10 23.23 -36.26 16.50
CA PHE A 10 23.87 -35.22 15.66
C PHE A 10 22.92 -34.27 14.91
N PHE A 11 21.59 -34.41 15.01
CA PHE A 11 20.63 -33.60 14.24
C PHE A 11 19.73 -32.64 15.06
N SER A 12 19.77 -32.68 16.39
CA SER A 12 18.90 -31.86 17.26
C SER A 12 19.49 -30.49 17.66
N LYS A 13 20.69 -30.13 17.17
CA LYS A 13 21.38 -28.87 17.54
C LYS A 13 21.45 -27.81 16.43
N ALA A 14 21.07 -28.11 15.20
CA ALA A 14 21.12 -27.16 14.08
C ALA A 14 19.91 -26.19 14.05
N LEU A 15 18.70 -26.66 14.40
CA LEU A 15 17.45 -25.88 14.29
C LEU A 15 17.16 -24.92 15.46
N LYS A 16 18.15 -24.56 16.29
CA LYS A 16 18.00 -23.55 17.35
C LYS A 16 18.94 -22.34 17.23
N GLY A 17 19.63 -22.19 16.09
CA GLY A 17 20.49 -21.03 15.80
C GLY A 17 19.85 -19.97 14.91
N SER A 18 19.09 -20.38 13.88
CA SER A 18 18.75 -19.51 12.75
C SER A 18 17.74 -18.39 13.04
N ALA A 19 16.81 -18.60 13.98
CA ALA A 19 15.79 -17.60 14.31
C ALA A 19 16.34 -16.37 15.08
N PHE A 20 17.54 -16.48 15.67
CA PHE A 20 18.09 -15.44 16.55
C PHE A 20 19.01 -14.42 15.85
N LEU A 21 19.29 -14.61 14.55
CA LEU A 21 20.17 -13.73 13.77
C LEU A 21 19.41 -12.65 12.98
N LEU A 22 18.15 -12.91 12.58
CA LEU A 22 17.33 -11.96 11.82
C LEU A 22 17.10 -10.64 12.59
N ALA A 23 16.76 -10.72 13.89
CA ALA A 23 16.56 -9.55 14.74
C ALA A 23 17.84 -8.72 15.00
N PHE A 24 19.03 -9.27 14.74
CA PHE A 24 20.30 -8.54 14.88
C PHE A 24 20.89 -8.04 13.54
N ALA A 25 20.44 -8.59 12.41
CA ALA A 25 20.82 -8.12 11.08
C ALA A 25 20.26 -6.72 10.78
N ALA A 26 19.03 -6.45 11.24
CA ALA A 26 18.32 -5.17 11.07
C ALA A 26 19.07 -3.94 11.59
N CYS A 27 20.02 -4.10 12.52
CA CYS A 27 20.79 -2.99 13.11
C CYS A 27 22.28 -2.93 12.69
N LYS A 28 22.72 -3.70 11.69
CA LYS A 28 24.16 -3.70 11.29
C LYS A 28 24.52 -3.69 9.80
N ASN A 29 23.58 -3.88 8.88
CA ASN A 29 23.85 -3.80 7.43
C ASN A 29 23.41 -2.49 6.75
N LEU A 30 23.44 -1.36 7.48
CA LEU A 30 23.44 -0.02 6.85
C LEU A 30 24.85 0.35 6.36
N ASN A 31 25.29 -0.38 5.33
CA ASN A 31 26.49 -0.07 4.56
C ASN A 31 26.31 -0.52 3.09
N SER A 32 25.10 -0.32 2.57
CA SER A 32 24.84 -0.26 1.13
C SER A 32 25.60 0.92 0.51
N GLU A 33 25.92 0.82 -0.78
CA GLU A 33 26.88 1.70 -1.43
C GLU A 33 26.41 3.17 -1.47
N LYS A 34 27.35 4.09 -1.26
CA LYS A 34 27.11 5.53 -1.43
C LYS A 34 26.92 5.87 -2.91
N GLN A 35 25.69 5.83 -3.39
CA GLN A 35 25.30 6.74 -4.47
C GLN A 35 25.33 8.17 -3.89
N ASN A 36 26.45 8.86 -4.08
CA ASN A 36 26.57 10.28 -3.77
C ASN A 36 25.68 11.07 -4.76
N LEU A 37 24.44 11.35 -4.36
CA LEU A 37 23.62 12.38 -5.00
C LEU A 37 24.33 13.72 -4.81
N HIS A 38 24.97 14.19 -5.87
CA HIS A 38 25.88 15.34 -5.82
C HIS A 38 25.09 16.63 -6.03
N HIS A 39 24.31 17.03 -5.01
CA HIS A 39 23.54 18.26 -5.05
C HIS A 39 24.48 19.50 -5.13
N PRO A 40 24.15 20.51 -5.96
CA PRO A 40 24.86 21.78 -5.97
C PRO A 40 24.70 22.54 -4.65
N GLU A 41 25.76 23.21 -4.19
CA GLU A 41 25.67 24.10 -3.02
C GLU A 41 24.83 25.35 -3.35
N GLY A 42 23.59 25.40 -2.84
CA GLY A 42 22.75 26.61 -2.92
C GLY A 42 21.24 26.41 -2.89
N GLU A 43 20.74 25.22 -3.23
CA GLU A 43 19.30 24.92 -3.16
C GLU A 43 18.88 24.48 -1.74
N ALA A 44 17.67 24.86 -1.32
CA ALA A 44 17.12 24.42 -0.06
C ALA A 44 16.64 22.97 -0.17
N GLN A 45 17.23 22.08 0.64
CA GLN A 45 16.87 20.66 0.66
C GLN A 45 15.42 20.49 1.10
N ILE A 46 14.62 19.82 0.27
CA ILE A 46 13.21 19.54 0.50
C ILE A 46 13.10 18.51 1.64
N SER A 47 12.21 18.74 2.60
CA SER A 47 12.02 17.88 3.77
C SER A 47 10.56 17.47 3.94
N LEU A 48 10.31 16.41 4.72
CA LEU A 48 8.97 16.03 5.19
C LEU A 48 8.21 17.21 5.85
N TYR A 49 8.93 18.18 6.42
CA TYR A 49 8.34 19.37 7.04
C TYR A 49 7.73 20.37 6.05
N ASP A 50 8.05 20.29 4.74
CA ASP A 50 7.38 21.05 3.69
C ASP A 50 5.97 20.50 3.35
N PHE A 51 5.63 19.32 3.88
CA PHE A 51 4.42 18.57 3.55
C PHE A 51 3.46 18.33 4.75
N PRO A 52 3.16 19.32 5.61
CA PRO A 52 2.15 19.15 6.66
C PRO A 52 0.78 18.92 6.05
N ASN A 53 -0.02 18.08 6.71
CA ASN A 53 -1.44 17.84 6.47
C ASN A 53 -1.75 17.55 4.98
N VAL A 54 -0.90 16.72 4.34
CA VAL A 54 -1.18 16.19 2.99
C VAL A 54 -2.36 15.22 2.99
N LEU A 55 -2.66 14.59 4.13
CA LEU A 55 -3.88 13.83 4.38
C LEU A 55 -4.52 14.34 5.67
N ASP A 56 -5.83 14.32 5.75
CA ASP A 56 -6.55 14.49 7.01
C ASP A 56 -6.57 13.17 7.78
N VAL A 57 -6.19 13.24 9.05
CA VAL A 57 -6.25 12.17 10.04
C VAL A 57 -6.73 12.74 11.38
N THR A 58 -7.56 13.79 11.34
CA THR A 58 -8.26 14.33 12.52
C THR A 58 -9.60 13.62 12.71
N GLY A 59 -10.05 13.56 13.98
CA GLY A 59 -11.36 13.01 14.35
C GLY A 59 -11.30 12.27 15.68
N THR A 60 -12.47 12.04 16.27
CA THR A 60 -12.63 11.22 17.49
C THR A 60 -13.75 10.20 17.29
N PRO A 61 -13.53 8.89 17.54
CA PRO A 61 -14.58 7.88 17.40
C PRO A 61 -15.69 8.08 18.45
N GLU A 62 -16.93 7.79 18.07
CA GLU A 62 -18.04 7.75 19.02
C GLU A 62 -17.91 6.53 19.94
N ASP A 63 -17.67 5.37 19.34
CA ASP A 63 -17.58 4.03 19.94
C ASP A 63 -16.47 3.16 19.31
N HIS A 64 -16.31 1.93 19.78
CA HIS A 64 -15.31 0.99 19.23
C HIS A 64 -15.59 0.51 17.79
N LYS A 65 -16.78 0.80 17.22
CA LYS A 65 -17.21 0.37 15.87
C LYS A 65 -17.20 1.50 14.85
N SER A 66 -16.77 2.70 15.24
CA SER A 66 -16.85 3.90 14.43
C SER A 66 -15.93 3.83 13.20
N TRP A 67 -16.49 4.02 12.01
CA TRP A 67 -15.78 4.11 10.72
C TRP A 67 -15.87 5.52 10.15
N GLY A 68 -14.88 5.93 9.37
CA GLY A 68 -14.79 7.28 8.79
C GLY A 68 -13.90 8.26 9.54
N VAL A 69 -13.41 7.88 10.72
CA VAL A 69 -12.26 8.54 11.38
C VAL A 69 -10.99 7.97 10.75
N TRP A 70 -10.16 8.83 10.17
CA TRP A 70 -8.93 8.44 9.45
C TRP A 70 -7.70 8.53 10.35
N SER A 71 -6.78 7.57 10.21
CA SER A 71 -5.67 7.36 11.13
C SER A 71 -4.35 7.15 10.41
N PHE A 72 -3.25 7.29 11.15
CA PHE A 72 -1.88 7.09 10.71
C PHE A 72 -1.28 5.80 11.31
N SER A 73 -0.72 4.98 10.43
CA SER A 73 0.12 3.80 10.67
C SER A 73 1.42 3.92 9.84
N ASP A 74 2.45 3.20 10.25
CA ASP A 74 3.78 3.17 9.62
C ASP A 74 4.51 1.86 9.99
N MET A 75 5.64 1.57 9.35
CA MET A 75 6.51 0.41 9.61
C MET A 75 5.81 -0.96 9.56
N GLY A 76 4.71 -1.09 8.82
CA GLY A 76 3.93 -2.33 8.80
C GLY A 76 3.01 -2.53 10.00
N SER A 77 2.74 -1.49 10.80
CA SER A 77 1.99 -1.65 12.05
C SER A 77 0.51 -2.03 11.86
N TRP A 78 0.04 -2.90 12.75
CA TRP A 78 -1.34 -3.42 12.81
C TRP A 78 -2.29 -2.56 13.66
N HIS A 79 -1.80 -1.44 14.20
CA HIS A 79 -2.61 -0.41 14.85
C HIS A 79 -2.20 1.00 14.40
N SER A 80 -3.07 1.98 14.62
CA SER A 80 -2.95 3.34 14.10
C SER A 80 -3.56 4.39 15.03
N PHE A 81 -3.21 5.66 14.86
CA PHE A 81 -3.67 6.78 15.70
C PHE A 81 -4.15 7.98 14.88
N SER A 82 -5.01 8.82 15.47
CA SER A 82 -5.51 10.06 14.85
C SER A 82 -5.13 11.29 15.66
N LEU A 83 -5.23 12.46 15.04
CA LEU A 83 -5.09 13.75 15.69
C LEU A 83 -6.43 14.17 16.33
N PRO A 84 -6.42 14.78 17.53
CA PRO A 84 -7.62 15.38 18.08
C PRO A 84 -8.07 16.58 17.24
N GLU A 85 -9.37 16.80 17.18
CA GLU A 85 -9.97 17.93 16.48
C GLU A 85 -9.75 19.24 17.24
N GLN A 86 -9.76 20.36 16.52
CA GLN A 86 -9.63 21.69 17.10
C GLN A 86 -10.82 22.02 18.01
N GLY A 87 -10.55 22.24 19.29
CA GLY A 87 -11.58 22.47 20.32
C GLY A 87 -12.20 21.21 20.92
N SER A 88 -11.70 20.02 20.59
CA SER A 88 -12.11 18.76 21.24
C SER A 88 -11.63 18.68 22.70
N ASP A 89 -12.25 17.79 23.49
CA ASP A 89 -11.86 17.43 24.85
C ASP A 89 -10.73 16.37 24.89
N GLN A 90 -9.99 16.25 23.78
CA GLN A 90 -8.95 15.27 23.54
C GLN A 90 -7.55 15.94 23.45
N VAL A 91 -7.31 16.98 24.26
CA VAL A 91 -5.99 17.63 24.35
C VAL A 91 -5.05 16.84 25.27
N GLY A 92 -3.75 16.85 24.97
CA GLY A 92 -2.71 16.17 25.74
C GLY A 92 -2.54 14.68 25.40
N GLY A 93 -3.11 14.19 24.32
CA GLY A 93 -2.95 12.82 23.87
C GLY A 93 -3.33 12.66 22.39
N PHE A 94 -2.98 11.53 21.80
CA PHE A 94 -3.38 11.16 20.44
C PHE A 94 -4.57 10.21 20.47
N VAL A 95 -5.43 10.29 19.45
CA VAL A 95 -6.69 9.55 19.44
C VAL A 95 -6.47 8.09 19.05
N GLY A 96 -7.02 7.17 19.85
CA GLY A 96 -6.93 5.73 19.63
C GLY A 96 -6.11 4.97 20.68
N PRO A 97 -5.52 3.81 20.34
CA PRO A 97 -5.34 3.28 18.97
C PRO A 97 -6.62 2.74 18.30
N PHE A 98 -6.63 2.72 16.97
CA PHE A 98 -7.47 1.85 16.14
C PHE A 98 -6.71 0.56 15.83
N LEU A 99 -7.33 -0.59 16.14
CA LEU A 99 -6.77 -1.93 15.99
C LEU A 99 -7.33 -2.59 14.74
N MET A 100 -6.47 -2.85 13.75
CA MET A 100 -6.83 -3.65 12.57
C MET A 100 -6.79 -5.16 12.87
N THR A 101 -6.44 -5.52 14.11
CA THR A 101 -6.23 -6.90 14.56
C THR A 101 -7.50 -7.61 15.06
N GLN A 102 -8.56 -6.85 15.34
CA GLN A 102 -9.81 -7.32 15.92
C GLN A 102 -10.94 -7.11 14.90
N ASN A 103 -11.56 -8.21 14.42
CA ASN A 103 -12.68 -8.18 13.47
C ASN A 103 -12.42 -7.32 12.20
N ASN A 104 -11.17 -7.19 11.74
CA ASN A 104 -10.73 -6.27 10.67
C ASN A 104 -11.05 -4.77 10.92
N GLY A 105 -11.02 -4.32 12.18
CA GLY A 105 -11.08 -2.91 12.56
C GLY A 105 -11.98 -2.62 13.76
N ALA A 106 -11.38 -2.14 14.86
CA ALA A 106 -12.08 -1.58 16.01
C ALA A 106 -11.25 -0.51 16.74
N TRP A 107 -11.89 0.54 17.26
CA TRP A 107 -11.22 1.51 18.15
C TRP A 107 -11.07 0.93 19.55
N PHE A 108 -9.89 1.08 20.15
CA PHE A 108 -9.58 0.54 21.48
C PHE A 108 -9.86 1.52 22.62
N SER A 109 -9.63 2.81 22.36
CA SER A 109 -9.80 3.92 23.30
C SER A 109 -10.06 5.21 22.53
N LYS A 110 -10.54 6.27 23.21
CA LYS A 110 -10.46 7.63 22.69
C LYS A 110 -9.07 8.23 22.92
N GLN A 111 -8.47 8.04 24.11
CA GLN A 111 -7.08 8.39 24.40
C GLN A 111 -6.44 7.37 25.34
N PHE A 112 -5.78 6.36 24.78
CA PHE A 112 -5.13 5.34 25.63
C PHE A 112 -3.85 5.84 26.32
N ALA A 113 -3.31 6.98 25.89
CA ALA A 113 -2.20 7.67 26.55
C ALA A 113 -2.40 9.19 26.50
N LYS A 114 -3.15 9.71 27.47
CA LYS A 114 -3.28 11.15 27.77
C LYS A 114 -2.23 11.54 28.80
N LEU A 115 -1.50 12.62 28.53
CA LEU A 115 -0.52 13.23 29.42
C LEU A 115 -1.22 13.79 30.66
N SER A 116 -0.74 13.43 31.85
CA SER A 116 -1.13 14.04 33.12
C SER A 116 -0.02 14.97 33.59
N ILE A 117 -0.36 16.19 33.98
CA ILE A 117 0.54 17.13 34.65
C ILE A 117 -0.15 17.62 35.91
N LYS A 118 0.57 17.67 37.03
CA LYS A 118 0.18 18.44 38.22
C LYS A 118 1.17 19.55 38.49
N ILE A 119 0.70 20.67 39.03
CA ILE A 119 1.54 21.71 39.65
C ILE A 119 1.21 21.69 41.15
N GLY A 120 2.18 21.27 41.97
CA GLY A 120 1.88 20.79 43.32
C GLY A 120 0.83 19.67 43.30
N ASP A 121 -0.11 19.67 44.24
CA ASP A 121 -1.20 18.69 44.30
C ASP A 121 -2.24 18.83 43.18
N LYS A 122 -2.26 19.95 42.45
CA LYS A 122 -3.32 20.28 41.50
C LYS A 122 -3.01 19.76 40.09
N LYS A 123 -3.75 18.71 39.67
CA LYS A 123 -3.79 18.27 38.27
C LYS A 123 -4.28 19.39 37.34
N LEU A 124 -3.62 19.55 36.20
CA LEU A 124 -4.01 20.43 35.11
C LEU A 124 -5.10 19.78 34.25
N ASP A 125 -6.03 20.61 33.80
CA ASP A 125 -7.04 20.24 32.81
C ASP A 125 -6.55 20.67 31.43
N LEU A 126 -5.88 19.76 30.72
CA LEU A 126 -5.24 20.06 29.44
C LEU A 126 -6.24 20.49 28.35
N ASN A 127 -7.52 20.15 28.50
CA ASN A 127 -8.58 20.59 27.60
C ASN A 127 -8.88 22.10 27.73
N LYS A 128 -8.26 22.79 28.71
CA LYS A 128 -8.25 24.25 28.85
C LYS A 128 -6.96 24.91 28.35
N ALA A 129 -6.12 24.17 27.62
CA ALA A 129 -4.95 24.73 26.96
C ALA A 129 -5.33 25.75 25.87
N LYS A 130 -4.36 26.60 25.53
CA LYS A 130 -4.45 27.60 24.46
C LYS A 130 -3.59 27.19 23.27
N ASP A 131 -3.91 27.78 22.13
CA ASP A 131 -3.07 27.78 20.92
C ASP A 131 -2.73 26.37 20.41
N LEU A 132 -3.65 25.42 20.63
CA LEU A 132 -3.57 24.03 20.16
C LEU A 132 -3.30 24.00 18.66
N LYS A 133 -2.20 23.38 18.26
CA LYS A 133 -1.86 23.09 16.87
C LYS A 133 -1.68 21.60 16.73
N THR A 134 -2.24 21.05 15.67
CA THR A 134 -2.12 19.65 15.29
C THR A 134 -1.55 19.56 13.88
N SER A 135 -0.66 18.61 13.63
CA SER A 135 -0.04 18.43 12.31
C SER A 135 0.33 16.98 12.06
N TYR A 136 -0.04 16.48 10.89
CA TYR A 136 0.44 15.22 10.33
C TYR A 136 1.51 15.54 9.29
N TYR A 137 2.76 15.26 9.62
CA TYR A 137 3.87 15.24 8.67
C TYR A 137 4.09 13.78 8.20
N PRO A 138 4.70 13.53 7.03
CA PRO A 138 5.11 12.19 6.63
C PRO A 138 5.89 11.50 7.77
N GLY A 139 5.32 10.41 8.30
CA GLY A 139 5.87 9.64 9.41
C GLY A 139 5.64 10.14 10.84
N ARG A 140 4.94 11.25 11.09
CA ARG A 140 4.86 11.87 12.43
C ARG A 140 3.56 12.63 12.66
N LEU A 141 2.84 12.33 13.75
CA LEU A 141 1.80 13.21 14.29
C LEU A 141 2.42 14.14 15.34
N VAL A 142 1.99 15.40 15.37
CA VAL A 142 2.47 16.45 16.28
C VAL A 142 1.29 17.17 16.90
N GLN A 143 1.41 17.51 18.18
CA GLN A 143 0.45 18.33 18.92
C GLN A 143 1.19 19.34 19.82
N SER A 144 0.99 20.64 19.58
CA SER A 144 1.64 21.73 20.30
C SER A 144 0.59 22.58 21.02
N PHE A 145 0.77 22.92 22.30
CA PHE A 145 -0.18 23.76 23.06
C PHE A 145 0.48 24.47 24.25
N ASN A 146 -0.18 25.48 24.82
CA ASN A 146 0.26 26.16 26.05
C ASN A 146 -0.78 26.08 27.17
N ILE A 147 -0.35 25.75 28.39
CA ILE A 147 -1.20 25.82 29.60
C ILE A 147 -0.40 26.23 30.83
N ASN A 148 -0.91 27.17 31.63
CA ASN A 148 -0.29 27.68 32.85
C ASN A 148 1.18 28.17 32.73
N GLY A 149 1.61 28.56 31.52
CA GLY A 149 3.01 28.92 31.26
C GLY A 149 3.93 27.73 30.98
N LEU A 150 3.37 26.55 30.74
CA LEU A 150 4.05 25.42 30.12
C LEU A 150 3.75 25.44 28.62
N GLU A 151 4.80 25.49 27.80
CA GLU A 151 4.74 25.13 26.38
C GLU A 151 4.94 23.63 26.27
N ILE A 152 4.07 22.93 25.55
CA ILE A 152 4.05 21.46 25.48
C ILE A 152 4.01 21.04 24.02
N ASP A 153 5.03 20.30 23.59
CA ASP A 153 5.18 19.76 22.24
C ASP A 153 5.20 18.22 22.29
N MET A 154 4.10 17.61 21.86
CA MET A 154 3.91 16.16 21.82
C MET A 154 4.07 15.60 20.41
N ASN A 155 4.64 14.40 20.33
CA ASN A 155 4.97 13.73 19.08
C ASN A 155 4.54 12.26 19.14
N LEU A 156 4.11 11.70 18.01
CA LEU A 156 3.81 10.28 17.84
C LEU A 156 4.48 9.76 16.56
N ILE A 157 5.29 8.71 16.71
CA ILE A 157 5.96 7.98 15.62
C ILE A 157 5.87 6.47 15.86
N PHE A 158 6.10 5.66 14.83
CA PHE A 158 6.31 4.23 14.99
C PHE A 158 7.80 3.92 15.14
N VAL A 159 8.12 2.93 15.98
CA VAL A 159 9.49 2.45 16.24
C VAL A 159 9.66 0.96 15.92
N SER A 160 8.55 0.25 15.67
CA SER A 160 8.51 -1.09 15.08
C SER A 160 7.16 -1.32 14.37
N ASN A 161 7.01 -2.49 13.74
CA ASN A 161 5.75 -3.01 13.20
C ASN A 161 4.72 -3.43 14.28
N ARG A 162 5.00 -3.15 15.56
CA ARG A 162 4.14 -3.46 16.71
C ARG A 162 4.06 -2.32 17.72
N THR A 163 5.03 -1.39 17.73
CA THR A 163 5.20 -0.39 18.79
C THR A 163 5.24 1.05 18.26
N THR A 164 4.39 1.88 18.86
CA THR A 164 4.37 3.34 18.72
C THR A 164 5.11 3.97 19.91
N LEU A 165 5.87 5.03 19.64
CA LEU A 165 6.44 5.93 20.65
C LEU A 165 5.67 7.25 20.63
N ILE A 166 5.22 7.67 21.82
CA ILE A 166 4.74 9.02 22.08
C ILE A 166 5.76 9.69 23.00
N SER A 167 6.18 10.91 22.65
CA SER A 167 7.04 11.76 23.49
C SER A 167 6.42 13.13 23.71
N SER A 168 6.79 13.78 24.80
CA SER A 168 6.38 15.13 25.17
C SER A 168 7.56 15.94 25.68
N GLU A 169 7.87 17.05 25.02
CA GLU A 169 8.69 18.12 25.61
C GLU A 169 7.78 19.07 26.38
N ILE A 170 8.15 19.41 27.61
CA ILE A 170 7.43 20.35 28.48
C ILE A 170 8.41 21.44 28.89
N LYS A 171 8.21 22.65 28.39
CA LYS A 171 9.10 23.80 28.58
C LYS A 171 8.43 24.89 29.42
N ASN A 172 9.12 25.37 30.45
CA ASN A 172 8.62 26.45 31.29
C ASN A 172 8.82 27.81 30.60
N SER A 173 7.74 28.40 30.10
CA SER A 173 7.67 29.76 29.54
C SER A 173 7.29 30.83 30.58
N SER A 174 6.95 30.43 31.81
CA SER A 174 6.63 31.36 32.90
C SER A 174 7.88 32.03 33.50
N GLY A 175 7.69 33.12 34.24
CA GLY A 175 8.79 33.90 34.84
C GLY A 175 9.40 33.31 36.12
N GLU A 176 8.90 32.17 36.60
CA GLU A 176 9.29 31.56 37.87
C GLU A 176 9.50 30.04 37.67
N ALA A 177 10.20 29.38 38.58
CA ALA A 177 10.35 27.92 38.54
C ALA A 177 9.03 27.23 38.91
N GLN A 178 8.71 26.13 38.24
CA GLN A 178 7.50 25.33 38.53
C GLN A 178 7.89 23.92 38.99
N GLU A 179 7.28 23.47 40.09
CA GLU A 179 7.36 22.08 40.57
C GLU A 179 6.24 21.26 39.92
N ILE A 180 6.59 20.38 38.99
CA ILE A 180 5.60 19.58 38.24
C ILE A 180 5.72 18.08 38.51
N GLN A 181 4.58 17.38 38.58
CA GLN A 181 4.54 15.92 38.47
C GLN A 181 4.00 15.56 37.08
N ILE A 182 4.77 14.78 36.33
CA ILE A 182 4.37 14.27 35.00
C ILE A 182 3.86 12.84 35.16
N GLY A 183 2.85 12.47 34.36
CA GLY A 183 2.20 11.18 34.41
C GLY A 183 1.41 10.87 33.14
N TRP A 184 0.68 9.77 33.18
CA TRP A 184 -0.14 9.28 32.07
C TRP A 184 -1.42 8.63 32.59
N GLU A 185 -2.49 8.77 31.81
CA GLU A 185 -3.79 8.15 32.07
C GLU A 185 -4.46 7.73 30.75
N GLY A 186 -5.43 6.83 30.83
CA GLY A 186 -6.16 6.36 29.66
C GLY A 186 -7.35 5.49 30.04
N ASP A 187 -8.28 5.36 29.08
CA ASP A 187 -9.46 4.50 29.18
C ASP A 187 -9.46 3.40 28.10
N VAL A 188 -10.32 2.40 28.25
CA VAL A 188 -10.59 1.37 27.25
C VAL A 188 -12.10 1.23 27.12
N PHE A 189 -12.62 1.44 25.90
CA PHE A 189 -14.05 1.37 25.57
C PHE A 189 -14.42 0.24 24.58
N LEU A 190 -13.42 -0.56 24.20
CA LEU A 190 -13.61 -1.85 23.57
C LEU A 190 -14.00 -2.88 24.65
N PRO A 191 -15.04 -3.71 24.43
CA PRO A 191 -15.45 -4.73 25.40
C PRO A 191 -14.45 -5.89 25.49
N GLU A 192 -14.65 -6.78 26.48
CA GLU A 192 -13.91 -8.03 26.64
C GLU A 192 -12.39 -7.83 26.83
N THR A 193 -12.01 -6.73 27.49
CA THR A 193 -10.63 -6.36 27.85
C THR A 193 -10.41 -6.35 29.36
N ASN A 194 -9.24 -6.78 29.82
CA ASN A 194 -8.84 -6.74 31.23
C ASN A 194 -7.51 -5.97 31.39
N ILE A 195 -7.48 -4.92 32.23
CA ILE A 195 -6.30 -4.07 32.47
C ILE A 195 -5.48 -4.59 33.67
N ASN A 196 -4.17 -4.78 33.48
CA ASN A 196 -3.23 -5.29 34.47
C ASN A 196 -2.13 -4.26 34.76
N ALA A 197 -2.06 -3.73 35.99
CA ALA A 197 -1.07 -2.72 36.37
C ALA A 197 0.32 -3.31 36.68
N LEU A 198 1.33 -2.82 35.94
CA LEU A 198 2.75 -3.17 36.07
C LEU A 198 3.53 -2.08 36.85
N GLU A 199 4.85 -2.20 36.94
CA GLU A 199 5.71 -1.23 37.63
C GLU A 199 5.95 0.07 36.81
N ASN A 200 5.95 -0.03 35.47
CA ASN A 200 6.22 1.05 34.53
C ASN A 200 5.11 1.23 33.45
N GLY A 201 3.88 0.77 33.72
CA GLY A 201 2.77 0.87 32.76
C GLY A 201 1.67 -0.16 33.00
N VAL A 202 0.97 -0.57 31.93
CA VAL A 202 -0.14 -1.54 31.98
C VAL A 202 -0.05 -2.57 30.85
N ASP A 203 -0.64 -3.75 31.07
CA ASP A 203 -0.97 -4.71 30.01
C ASP A 203 -2.48 -4.90 29.93
N VAL A 204 -3.05 -4.74 28.74
CA VAL A 204 -4.46 -5.02 28.48
C VAL A 204 -4.59 -6.28 27.63
N THR A 205 -5.28 -7.28 28.15
CA THR A 205 -5.50 -8.58 27.49
C THR A 205 -6.95 -8.71 27.06
N PHE A 206 -7.18 -9.24 25.85
CA PHE A 206 -8.53 -9.56 25.35
C PHE A 206 -8.94 -10.97 25.83
N GLU A 207 -10.23 -11.19 26.09
CA GLU A 207 -10.70 -12.51 26.51
C GLU A 207 -10.45 -13.60 25.45
N GLY A 208 -10.08 -14.80 25.92
CA GLY A 208 -9.89 -15.98 25.08
C GLY A 208 -8.68 -15.98 24.14
N ASN A 209 -7.78 -14.99 24.18
CA ASN A 209 -6.66 -14.88 23.23
C ASN A 209 -5.33 -14.45 23.88
N SER A 210 -4.19 -14.71 23.22
CA SER A 210 -2.85 -14.23 23.62
C SER A 210 -2.54 -12.81 23.16
N LYS A 211 -3.37 -12.23 22.26
CA LYS A 211 -3.29 -10.83 21.83
C LYS A 211 -3.27 -9.89 23.05
N ALA A 212 -2.44 -8.86 23.00
CA ALA A 212 -2.37 -7.85 24.07
C ALA A 212 -2.04 -6.44 23.53
N VAL A 213 -2.49 -5.42 24.27
CA VAL A 213 -2.00 -4.04 24.17
C VAL A 213 -1.16 -3.76 25.40
N ALA A 214 0.15 -3.62 25.21
CA ALA A 214 1.11 -3.34 26.27
C ALA A 214 1.53 -1.87 26.22
N LEU A 215 1.47 -1.18 27.35
CA LEU A 215 1.89 0.21 27.50
C LEU A 215 3.01 0.30 28.53
N ARG A 216 4.06 1.09 28.22
CA ARG A 216 5.27 1.24 29.04
C ARG A 216 5.73 2.71 29.01
N SER A 217 6.17 3.28 30.12
CA SER A 217 6.61 4.68 30.22
C SER A 217 8.02 4.83 30.79
N SER A 218 8.68 5.94 30.46
CA SER A 218 9.89 6.41 31.15
C SER A 218 9.63 6.73 32.62
N THR A 219 8.39 7.03 33.00
CA THR A 219 7.98 7.27 34.39
C THR A 219 7.72 5.94 35.10
N VAL A 220 8.62 5.55 36.00
CA VAL A 220 8.46 4.35 36.83
C VAL A 220 7.58 4.67 38.04
N SER A 221 6.32 4.25 37.98
CA SER A 221 5.35 4.35 39.06
C SER A 221 4.20 3.38 38.78
N LYS A 222 3.92 2.44 39.68
CA LYS A 222 2.83 1.48 39.49
C LYS A 222 1.47 2.20 39.35
N PRO A 223 0.70 1.98 38.27
CA PRO A 223 -0.59 2.63 38.11
C PRO A 223 -1.66 2.19 39.12
N SER A 224 -2.59 3.10 39.37
CA SER A 224 -3.92 2.76 39.83
C SER A 224 -4.78 2.45 38.60
N SER A 225 -5.52 1.35 38.62
CA SER A 225 -6.40 0.95 37.53
C SER A 225 -7.67 0.27 38.05
N ASP A 226 -8.72 0.34 37.25
CA ASP A 226 -9.92 -0.49 37.34
C ASP A 226 -10.02 -1.41 36.10
N GLU A 227 -11.20 -1.97 35.82
CA GLU A 227 -11.45 -2.84 34.67
C GLU A 227 -11.38 -2.10 33.31
N SER A 228 -11.54 -0.77 33.34
CA SER A 228 -11.77 0.11 32.19
C SER A 228 -10.84 1.33 32.08
N SER A 229 -10.20 1.74 33.18
CA SER A 229 -9.31 2.92 33.21
C SER A 229 -8.02 2.70 33.98
N TYR A 230 -7.00 3.52 33.70
CA TYR A 230 -5.79 3.60 34.52
C TYR A 230 -5.26 5.05 34.65
N SER A 231 -4.51 5.32 35.72
CA SER A 231 -3.69 6.54 35.83
C SER A 231 -2.44 6.34 36.70
N PHE A 232 -1.37 7.07 36.36
CA PHE A 232 -0.14 7.18 37.16
C PHE A 232 0.54 8.54 36.99
N ASN A 233 1.36 8.92 37.97
CA ASN A 233 2.23 10.10 37.92
C ASN A 233 3.54 9.77 38.64
N ALA A 234 4.63 10.43 38.27
CA ALA A 234 5.94 10.32 38.91
C ALA A 234 5.84 10.51 40.43
N GLY A 235 6.55 9.68 41.19
CA GLY A 235 6.52 9.71 42.66
C GLY A 235 7.11 10.99 43.27
N GLU A 236 8.05 11.63 42.57
CA GLU A 236 8.69 12.89 42.96
C GLU A 236 8.31 14.00 41.97
N ALA A 237 8.18 15.24 42.48
CA ALA A 237 8.01 16.42 41.63
C ALA A 237 9.36 16.87 41.06
N GLN A 238 9.33 17.47 39.88
CA GLN A 238 10.49 17.91 39.12
C GLN A 238 10.45 19.43 38.95
N SER A 239 11.49 20.10 39.44
CA SER A 239 11.65 21.55 39.36
C SER A 239 12.16 21.96 37.98
N ILE A 240 11.37 22.73 37.22
CA ILE A 240 11.77 23.29 35.93
C ILE A 240 11.85 24.81 36.01
N LYS A 241 13.03 25.40 35.78
CA LYS A 241 13.22 26.86 35.79
C LYS A 241 12.75 27.47 34.48
N GLN A 242 12.60 28.79 34.45
CA GLN A 242 12.29 29.54 33.22
C GLN A 242 13.24 29.14 32.06
N ASN A 243 12.66 28.83 30.90
CA ASN A 243 13.30 28.32 29.68
C ASN A 243 14.01 26.96 29.80
N GLU A 244 13.86 26.22 30.90
CA GLU A 244 14.25 24.81 30.96
C GLU A 244 13.12 23.93 30.40
N SER A 245 13.51 22.90 29.65
CA SER A 245 12.63 21.85 29.13
C SER A 245 12.85 20.55 29.88
N ILE A 246 11.80 19.74 30.00
CA ILE A 246 11.88 18.34 30.43
C ILE A 246 11.20 17.43 29.40
N GLN A 247 11.82 16.28 29.15
CA GLN A 247 11.35 15.26 28.21
C GLN A 247 10.69 14.10 28.97
N ASN A 248 9.61 13.55 28.42
CA ASN A 248 8.90 12.38 28.94
C ASN A 248 8.38 11.53 27.77
N ALA A 249 8.27 10.21 27.95
CA ALA A 249 7.89 9.28 26.90
C ALA A 249 7.02 8.10 27.38
N ILE A 250 6.26 7.55 26.44
CA ILE A 250 5.42 6.37 26.61
C ILE A 250 5.36 5.60 25.30
N THR A 251 5.38 4.27 25.36
CA THR A 251 5.17 3.40 24.20
C THR A 251 3.88 2.62 24.33
N ILE A 252 3.26 2.34 23.18
CA ILE A 252 2.08 1.47 23.03
C ILE A 252 2.44 0.39 22.02
N SER A 253 2.47 -0.86 22.48
CA SER A 253 2.75 -2.05 21.68
C SER A 253 1.48 -2.89 21.52
N VAL A 254 1.14 -3.27 20.29
CA VAL A 254 0.04 -4.20 19.99
C VAL A 254 0.63 -5.49 19.43
N VAL A 255 0.48 -6.59 20.16
CA VAL A 255 1.19 -7.86 19.92
C VAL A 255 0.22 -9.04 19.87
N PHE A 256 0.59 -10.07 19.10
CA PHE A 256 -0.22 -11.28 18.91
C PHE A 256 0.10 -12.38 19.93
N ASP A 257 1.34 -12.45 20.42
CA ASP A 257 1.78 -13.47 21.37
C ASP A 257 2.86 -13.02 22.36
N ASP A 258 3.19 -13.95 23.25
CA ASP A 258 4.13 -13.81 24.36
C ASP A 258 5.61 -13.73 23.92
N ILE A 259 5.93 -14.02 22.66
CA ILE A 259 7.27 -13.93 22.06
C ILE A 259 7.44 -12.54 21.45
N GLU A 260 6.46 -12.07 20.66
CA GLU A 260 6.40 -10.68 20.19
C GLU A 260 6.45 -9.70 21.37
N LYS A 261 5.62 -9.92 22.40
CA LYS A 261 5.60 -9.09 23.62
C LYS A 261 7.01 -8.89 24.21
N LYS A 262 7.79 -9.96 24.35
CA LYS A 262 9.14 -9.94 24.94
C LYS A 262 10.22 -9.36 24.01
N ALA A 263 9.92 -9.18 22.73
CA ALA A 263 10.74 -8.40 21.80
C ALA A 263 10.38 -6.90 21.90
N GLU A 264 9.09 -6.57 21.86
CA GLU A 264 8.60 -5.19 21.92
C GLU A 264 8.83 -4.51 23.27
N GLU A 265 8.87 -5.27 24.37
CA GLU A 265 9.33 -4.77 25.68
C GLU A 265 10.76 -4.22 25.60
N ARG A 266 11.65 -4.83 24.79
CA ARG A 266 13.04 -4.35 24.62
C ARG A 266 13.12 -3.14 23.70
N ILE A 267 12.31 -3.09 22.65
CA ILE A 267 12.22 -1.94 21.74
C ILE A 267 11.65 -0.73 22.49
N SER A 268 10.64 -0.94 23.33
CA SER A 268 10.13 0.04 24.28
C SER A 268 11.23 0.50 25.24
N ASP A 269 11.94 -0.42 25.88
CA ASP A 269 13.04 -0.12 26.80
C ASP A 269 14.18 0.69 26.17
N ILE A 270 14.41 0.60 24.86
CA ILE A 270 15.40 1.40 24.13
C ILE A 270 14.81 2.76 23.78
N SER A 271 13.60 2.79 23.19
CA SER A 271 12.92 4.00 22.73
C SER A 271 12.61 4.98 23.87
N LEU A 272 12.19 4.46 25.04
CA LEU A 272 11.92 5.25 26.25
C LEU A 272 13.18 5.84 26.88
N LYS A 273 14.36 5.24 26.65
CA LYS A 273 15.65 5.74 27.16
C LYS A 273 16.26 6.82 26.25
N ASN A 274 15.87 6.87 24.97
CA ASN A 274 16.33 7.91 24.04
C ASN A 274 15.30 8.17 22.91
N ALA A 275 14.23 8.88 23.26
CA ALA A 275 13.17 9.25 22.31
C ALA A 275 13.69 10.18 21.19
N GLU A 276 14.72 10.98 21.46
CA GLU A 276 15.32 11.89 20.48
C GLU A 276 16.01 11.12 19.34
N VAL A 277 16.72 10.03 19.64
CA VAL A 277 17.30 9.15 18.60
C VAL A 277 16.20 8.52 17.74
N ALA A 278 15.13 8.01 18.35
CA ALA A 278 14.01 7.43 17.61
C ALA A 278 13.32 8.46 16.68
N LEU A 279 13.11 9.69 17.13
CA LEU A 279 12.60 10.80 16.30
C LEU A 279 13.55 11.11 15.13
N ASN A 280 14.86 11.20 15.39
CA ASN A 280 15.88 11.45 14.37
C ASN A 280 16.01 10.31 13.34
N GLU A 281 15.82 9.04 13.74
CA GLU A 281 15.83 7.88 12.84
C GLU A 281 14.58 7.84 11.97
N ASN A 282 13.42 8.15 12.56
CA ASN A 282 12.16 8.29 11.83
C ASN A 282 12.23 9.43 10.79
N GLU A 283 12.74 10.59 11.17
CA GLU A 283 12.92 11.74 10.28
C GLU A 283 13.85 11.41 9.10
N LYS A 284 14.99 10.76 9.33
CA LYS A 284 15.91 10.34 8.25
C LYS A 284 15.25 9.38 7.27
N ARG A 285 14.48 8.41 7.79
CA ARG A 285 13.74 7.44 6.96
C ARG A 285 12.68 8.12 6.09
N TRP A 286 11.94 9.06 6.65
CA TRP A 286 10.86 9.75 5.94
C TRP A 286 11.32 10.89 5.02
N ASN A 287 12.41 11.61 5.35
CA ASN A 287 13.06 12.52 4.40
C ASN A 287 13.53 11.74 3.16
N ARG A 288 14.20 10.58 3.31
CA ARG A 288 14.56 9.71 2.18
C ARG A 288 13.35 9.36 1.30
N TYR A 289 12.24 8.91 1.90
CA TYR A 289 11.05 8.57 1.12
C TYR A 289 10.47 9.79 0.38
N VAL A 290 10.42 10.96 1.02
CA VAL A 290 9.94 12.21 0.42
C VAL A 290 10.85 12.63 -0.73
N GLU A 291 12.17 12.68 -0.53
CA GLU A 291 13.17 12.97 -1.56
C GLU A 291 13.02 12.06 -2.79
N THR A 292 12.94 10.74 -2.58
CA THR A 292 12.70 9.74 -3.62
C THR A 292 11.47 10.06 -4.49
N VAL A 293 10.35 10.50 -3.89
CA VAL A 293 9.12 10.72 -4.66
C VAL A 293 9.00 12.13 -5.24
N VAL A 294 9.68 13.14 -4.70
CA VAL A 294 9.60 14.53 -5.21
C VAL A 294 10.64 14.86 -6.27
N ASP A 295 11.89 14.39 -6.14
CA ASP A 295 12.98 14.71 -7.08
C ASP A 295 13.09 13.72 -8.25
N GLN A 296 11.94 13.30 -8.76
CA GLN A 296 11.87 12.51 -10.00
C GLN A 296 12.28 13.39 -11.21
N PRO A 297 12.85 12.81 -12.30
CA PRO A 297 13.30 13.55 -13.48
C PRO A 297 12.12 13.94 -14.40
N THR A 298 11.16 14.67 -13.83
CA THR A 298 9.86 15.03 -14.40
C THR A 298 9.66 16.54 -14.42
N HIS A 299 8.97 17.04 -15.44
CA HIS A 299 8.64 18.46 -15.55
C HIS A 299 7.61 18.93 -14.51
N TRP A 300 6.93 18.01 -13.80
CA TRP A 300 6.07 18.34 -12.66
C TRP A 300 6.84 18.81 -11.42
N LYS A 301 8.14 18.50 -11.32
CA LYS A 301 8.90 18.68 -10.08
C LYS A 301 9.11 20.14 -9.67
N GLU A 302 8.96 21.09 -10.59
CA GLU A 302 9.09 22.53 -10.30
C GLU A 302 7.84 23.14 -9.64
N ASN A 303 6.81 22.33 -9.35
CA ASN A 303 5.54 22.80 -8.78
C ASN A 303 5.19 22.05 -7.49
N ASN A 304 5.15 22.79 -6.38
CA ASN A 304 4.86 22.24 -5.06
C ASN A 304 3.47 21.60 -4.94
N ASP A 305 2.47 21.99 -5.74
CA ASP A 305 1.16 21.31 -5.74
C ASP A 305 1.31 19.86 -6.23
N TYR A 306 2.13 19.62 -7.27
CA TYR A 306 2.35 18.27 -7.80
C TYR A 306 3.30 17.47 -6.87
N ARG A 307 4.29 18.10 -6.23
CA ARG A 307 5.06 17.47 -5.13
C ARG A 307 4.14 17.02 -3.98
N ARG A 308 3.16 17.84 -3.57
CA ARG A 308 2.16 17.47 -2.54
C ARG A 308 1.30 16.27 -2.96
N ILE A 309 1.04 16.06 -4.25
CA ILE A 309 0.36 14.86 -4.74
C ILE A 309 1.26 13.62 -4.60
N ALA A 310 2.55 13.72 -4.97
CA ALA A 310 3.51 12.62 -4.78
C ALA A 310 3.63 12.23 -3.29
N VAL A 311 3.74 13.21 -2.37
CA VAL A 311 3.82 12.93 -0.93
C VAL A 311 2.48 12.44 -0.34
N LYS A 312 1.32 12.92 -0.81
CA LYS A 312 0.01 12.34 -0.46
C LYS A 312 -0.07 10.86 -0.86
N SER A 313 0.45 10.50 -2.03
CA SER A 313 0.49 9.13 -2.52
C SER A 313 1.44 8.26 -1.70
N LEU A 314 2.65 8.74 -1.41
CA LEU A 314 3.59 8.09 -0.50
C LEU A 314 2.95 7.79 0.87
N ASN A 315 2.34 8.80 1.51
CA ASN A 315 1.68 8.62 2.80
C ASN A 315 0.51 7.63 2.71
N THR A 316 -0.24 7.60 1.60
CA THR A 316 -1.32 6.63 1.38
C THR A 316 -0.77 5.19 1.29
N LEU A 317 0.29 4.97 0.51
CA LEU A 317 0.93 3.66 0.40
C LEU A 317 1.49 3.17 1.74
N MET A 318 2.31 3.98 2.41
CA MET A 318 2.95 3.60 3.68
C MET A 318 1.94 3.39 4.80
N ASN A 319 0.84 4.15 4.84
CA ASN A 319 -0.23 3.93 5.81
C ASN A 319 -1.01 2.62 5.58
N ASN A 320 -0.96 2.04 4.37
CA ASN A 320 -1.57 0.75 4.04
C ASN A 320 -0.65 -0.48 4.23
N TRP A 321 0.65 -0.27 4.49
CA TRP A 321 1.62 -1.34 4.74
C TRP A 321 1.34 -2.08 6.05
N ARG A 322 1.21 -3.40 6.00
CA ARG A 322 1.15 -4.30 7.16
C ARG A 322 2.27 -5.33 7.10
N SER A 323 2.89 -5.59 8.24
CA SER A 323 3.92 -6.62 8.36
C SER A 323 3.31 -8.02 8.32
N ALA A 324 4.17 -9.02 8.13
CA ALA A 324 3.83 -10.41 8.43
C ALA A 324 3.13 -10.57 9.80
N ALA A 325 2.08 -11.39 9.82
CA ALA A 325 1.27 -11.76 10.98
C ALA A 325 0.28 -12.88 10.62
N GLY A 326 0.06 -13.82 11.53
CA GLY A 326 -0.89 -14.93 11.32
C GLY A 326 -0.51 -15.78 10.10
N GLU A 327 -1.45 -15.95 9.17
CA GLU A 327 -1.22 -16.66 7.90
C GLU A 327 -0.27 -15.89 6.95
N LEU A 328 -0.27 -14.54 6.98
CA LEU A 328 0.59 -13.71 6.12
C LEU A 328 2.06 -13.79 6.59
N LYS A 329 2.87 -14.59 5.88
CA LYS A 329 4.29 -14.85 6.21
C LYS A 329 5.24 -13.71 5.81
N HIS A 330 4.84 -12.93 4.81
CA HIS A 330 5.54 -11.72 4.36
C HIS A 330 4.62 -10.50 4.49
N GLU A 331 5.23 -9.33 4.43
CA GLU A 331 4.59 -8.02 4.52
C GLU A 331 4.12 -7.48 3.17
N GLY A 332 3.22 -6.51 3.18
CA GLY A 332 2.70 -5.86 1.98
C GLY A 332 1.62 -4.82 2.29
N LEU A 333 1.05 -4.21 1.25
CA LEU A 333 0.02 -3.17 1.35
C LEU A 333 -1.38 -3.73 1.09
N PHE A 334 -2.31 -3.37 1.97
CA PHE A 334 -3.75 -3.45 1.72
C PHE A 334 -4.16 -2.54 0.54
N PRO A 335 -5.24 -2.83 -0.20
CA PRO A 335 -5.87 -1.87 -1.10
C PRO A 335 -6.34 -0.62 -0.37
N SER A 336 -6.90 -0.76 0.85
CA SER A 336 -7.10 0.34 1.80
C SER A 336 -7.36 -0.15 3.23
N TYR A 337 -6.73 0.47 4.22
CA TYR A 337 -7.07 0.30 5.63
C TYR A 337 -8.46 0.84 6.00
N GLY A 338 -8.97 1.82 5.23
CA GLY A 338 -10.24 2.50 5.48
C GLY A 338 -11.49 1.69 5.10
N ILE A 339 -11.31 0.49 4.55
CA ILE A 339 -12.39 -0.44 4.15
C ILE A 339 -12.13 -1.79 4.83
N ARG A 340 -13.03 -2.22 5.72
CA ARG A 340 -12.95 -3.46 6.49
C ARG A 340 -12.61 -4.71 5.66
N HIS A 341 -13.23 -4.84 4.49
CA HIS A 341 -13.07 -5.99 3.59
C HIS A 341 -11.86 -5.88 2.65
N PHE A 342 -10.99 -4.87 2.84
CA PHE A 342 -9.70 -4.74 2.17
C PHE A 342 -8.52 -5.02 3.12
N HIS A 343 -8.76 -5.63 4.29
CA HIS A 343 -7.71 -5.99 5.27
C HIS A 343 -6.99 -7.31 4.91
N GLY A 344 -6.53 -7.39 3.67
CA GLY A 344 -5.79 -8.51 3.09
C GLY A 344 -4.94 -8.04 1.90
N PHE A 345 -4.28 -8.97 1.21
CA PHE A 345 -3.53 -8.68 -0.01
C PHE A 345 -4.21 -9.34 -1.21
N TRP A 346 -4.40 -8.57 -2.29
CA TRP A 346 -4.92 -9.04 -3.57
C TRP A 346 -3.76 -9.15 -4.57
N ALA A 347 -3.84 -10.11 -5.49
CA ALA A 347 -2.79 -10.34 -6.49
C ALA A 347 -2.56 -9.10 -7.36
N TRP A 348 -3.59 -8.57 -8.03
CA TRP A 348 -3.43 -7.47 -8.98
C TRP A 348 -2.90 -6.20 -8.32
N ASP A 349 -3.51 -5.85 -7.19
CA ASP A 349 -3.13 -4.76 -6.30
C ASP A 349 -1.67 -4.87 -5.87
N SER A 350 -1.24 -6.05 -5.42
CA SER A 350 0.15 -6.31 -5.00
C SER A 350 1.16 -6.06 -6.13
N TRP A 351 0.85 -6.44 -7.37
CA TRP A 351 1.71 -6.13 -8.53
C TRP A 351 1.83 -4.62 -8.74
N LYS A 352 0.70 -3.90 -8.68
CA LYS A 352 0.62 -2.42 -8.81
C LYS A 352 1.35 -1.71 -7.67
N HIS A 353 1.27 -2.23 -6.44
CA HIS A 353 1.93 -1.68 -5.25
C HIS A 353 3.44 -1.87 -5.32
N SER A 354 3.91 -3.10 -5.55
CA SER A 354 5.34 -3.40 -5.65
C SER A 354 6.05 -2.64 -6.77
N TYR A 355 5.36 -2.35 -7.89
CA TYR A 355 5.92 -1.52 -8.95
C TYR A 355 6.30 -0.11 -8.47
N ALA A 356 5.40 0.58 -7.77
CA ALA A 356 5.65 1.93 -7.24
C ALA A 356 6.59 1.91 -6.02
N LEU A 357 6.51 0.87 -5.18
CA LEU A 357 7.39 0.71 -4.01
C LEU A 357 8.83 0.36 -4.38
N ALA A 358 9.09 -0.16 -5.58
CA ALA A 358 10.43 -0.57 -6.03
C ALA A 358 11.51 0.52 -5.89
N ALA A 359 11.14 1.79 -6.03
CA ALA A 359 12.05 2.94 -5.83
C ALA A 359 12.11 3.45 -4.38
N ILE A 360 11.09 3.15 -3.57
CA ILE A 360 10.85 3.77 -2.26
C ILE A 360 11.29 2.85 -1.13
N GLU A 361 10.84 1.60 -1.14
CA GLU A 361 11.22 0.57 -0.18
C GLU A 361 11.34 -0.80 -0.89
N PRO A 362 12.51 -1.11 -1.48
CA PRO A 362 12.67 -2.26 -2.37
C PRO A 362 12.39 -3.61 -1.69
N GLU A 363 12.74 -3.78 -0.41
CA GLU A 363 12.49 -5.04 0.30
C GLU A 363 10.99 -5.24 0.59
N LEU A 364 10.25 -4.17 0.92
CA LEU A 364 8.80 -4.22 1.03
C LEU A 364 8.16 -4.58 -0.33
N ALA A 365 8.68 -4.04 -1.44
CA ALA A 365 8.22 -4.38 -2.78
C ALA A 365 8.46 -5.87 -3.12
N LYS A 366 9.63 -6.43 -2.77
CA LYS A 366 9.92 -7.88 -2.88
C LYS A 366 9.00 -8.69 -1.97
N ASN A 367 8.81 -8.26 -0.72
CA ASN A 367 8.03 -8.98 0.27
C ASN A 367 6.53 -9.02 -0.07
N GLN A 368 5.95 -7.96 -0.65
CA GLN A 368 4.57 -7.99 -1.15
C GLN A 368 4.42 -8.98 -2.32
N ILE A 369 5.43 -9.12 -3.19
CA ILE A 369 5.43 -10.18 -4.21
C ILE A 369 5.50 -11.56 -3.54
N ARG A 370 6.43 -11.77 -2.59
CA ARG A 370 6.56 -13.04 -1.84
C ARG A 370 5.27 -13.40 -1.10
N ALA A 371 4.57 -12.44 -0.51
CA ALA A 371 3.33 -12.64 0.22
C ALA A 371 2.21 -13.26 -0.64
N MET A 372 2.17 -12.94 -1.93
CA MET A 372 1.25 -13.61 -2.87
C MET A 372 1.82 -14.97 -3.34
N PHE A 373 3.12 -15.07 -3.60
CA PHE A 373 3.78 -16.31 -4.04
C PHE A 373 4.02 -17.37 -2.93
N ASP A 374 3.71 -17.04 -1.68
CA ASP A 374 3.46 -17.97 -0.57
C ASP A 374 2.16 -18.78 -0.75
N TYR A 375 1.28 -18.30 -1.62
CA TYR A 375 -0.01 -18.87 -2.01
C TYR A 375 -0.04 -19.09 -3.53
N GLN A 376 1.08 -19.55 -4.09
CA GLN A 376 1.09 -20.23 -5.38
C GLN A 376 0.84 -21.73 -5.15
N ASP A 377 -0.16 -22.31 -5.83
CA ASP A 377 -0.51 -23.72 -5.69
C ASP A 377 0.39 -24.68 -6.48
N ASP A 378 0.13 -25.99 -6.37
CA ASP A 378 0.87 -27.03 -7.07
C ASP A 378 0.68 -27.00 -8.61
N MET A 379 -0.40 -26.41 -9.11
CA MET A 379 -0.67 -26.24 -10.55
C MET A 379 -0.02 -24.98 -11.14
N GLY A 380 0.27 -23.99 -10.30
CA GLY A 380 0.91 -22.72 -10.65
C GLY A 380 0.05 -21.48 -10.40
N MET A 381 -1.22 -21.62 -10.02
CA MET A 381 -2.12 -20.48 -9.79
C MET A 381 -1.71 -19.73 -8.52
N ILE A 382 -1.79 -18.40 -8.56
CA ILE A 382 -1.68 -17.54 -7.38
C ILE A 382 -3.09 -17.24 -6.88
N ALA A 383 -3.35 -17.36 -5.57
CA ALA A 383 -4.63 -16.97 -4.98
C ALA A 383 -5.00 -15.52 -5.31
N ASP A 384 -6.29 -15.24 -5.56
CA ASP A 384 -6.78 -13.90 -5.84
C ASP A 384 -6.56 -12.96 -4.65
N CYS A 385 -6.97 -13.39 -3.45
CA CYS A 385 -6.73 -12.66 -2.22
C CYS A 385 -6.40 -13.56 -1.02
N VAL A 386 -5.55 -13.03 -0.14
CA VAL A 386 -5.02 -13.69 1.05
C VAL A 386 -5.16 -12.78 2.28
N PHE A 387 -5.33 -13.37 3.45
CA PHE A 387 -5.75 -12.69 4.68
C PHE A 387 -4.93 -13.13 5.87
N ARG A 388 -4.83 -12.28 6.90
CA ARG A 388 -4.09 -12.57 8.15
C ARG A 388 -4.74 -13.67 8.98
N ASP A 389 -6.07 -13.65 9.07
CA ASP A 389 -6.85 -14.56 9.92
C ASP A 389 -7.98 -15.19 9.11
N THR A 390 -7.89 -16.51 8.88
CA THR A 390 -8.89 -17.24 8.11
C THR A 390 -10.10 -17.68 8.94
N LEU A 391 -10.18 -17.33 10.22
CA LEU A 391 -11.44 -17.41 10.96
C LEU A 391 -12.38 -16.25 10.58
N ASP A 392 -11.81 -15.07 10.32
CA ASP A 392 -12.52 -13.88 9.85
C ASP A 392 -12.86 -13.97 8.36
N GLU A 393 -11.86 -14.03 7.46
CA GLU A 393 -12.05 -14.01 6.00
C GLU A 393 -11.17 -15.08 5.30
N LYS A 394 -11.78 -15.92 4.45
CA LYS A 394 -11.09 -17.02 3.75
C LYS A 394 -10.37 -16.53 2.49
N HIS A 395 -9.17 -17.05 2.23
CA HIS A 395 -8.44 -16.79 0.98
C HIS A 395 -9.28 -17.19 -0.24
N ASN A 396 -9.29 -16.36 -1.30
CA ASN A 396 -10.02 -16.68 -2.52
C ASN A 396 -9.14 -17.47 -3.51
N TRP A 397 -9.56 -18.71 -3.80
CA TRP A 397 -8.95 -19.61 -4.79
C TRP A 397 -9.87 -19.89 -6.00
N ARG A 398 -11.03 -19.21 -6.10
CA ARG A 398 -12.03 -19.44 -7.16
C ARG A 398 -11.61 -18.88 -8.52
N ASN A 399 -10.62 -17.99 -8.51
CA ASN A 399 -10.01 -17.28 -9.62
C ASN A 399 -8.62 -16.79 -9.17
N THR A 400 -7.86 -16.21 -10.10
CA THR A 400 -6.68 -15.40 -9.82
C THR A 400 -6.93 -13.93 -10.22
N LYS A 401 -5.90 -13.20 -10.70
CA LYS A 401 -6.00 -11.88 -11.34
C LYS A 401 -5.02 -11.75 -12.52
N ALA A 402 -5.26 -10.76 -13.39
CA ALA A 402 -4.42 -10.42 -14.56
C ALA A 402 -2.90 -10.50 -14.31
N PRO A 403 -2.11 -11.09 -15.23
CA PRO A 403 -0.70 -11.45 -15.01
C PRO A 403 0.26 -10.26 -15.13
N LEU A 404 0.33 -9.44 -14.08
CA LEU A 404 1.36 -8.41 -13.91
C LEU A 404 2.46 -8.80 -12.89
N ALA A 405 2.51 -10.07 -12.47
CA ALA A 405 3.48 -10.57 -11.51
C ALA A 405 4.93 -10.44 -12.03
N THR A 406 5.16 -10.82 -13.29
CA THR A 406 6.49 -10.71 -13.92
C THR A 406 6.90 -9.25 -14.10
N TRP A 407 5.99 -8.38 -14.55
CA TRP A 407 6.19 -6.93 -14.65
C TRP A 407 6.60 -6.28 -13.31
N ALA A 408 5.95 -6.66 -12.21
CA ALA A 408 6.32 -6.18 -10.88
C ALA A 408 7.70 -6.71 -10.42
N VAL A 409 8.01 -8.00 -10.66
CA VAL A 409 9.35 -8.55 -10.36
C VAL A 409 10.44 -7.87 -11.19
N LYS A 410 10.21 -7.67 -12.49
CA LYS A 410 11.15 -7.02 -13.40
C LYS A 410 11.43 -5.59 -12.98
N LYS A 411 10.40 -4.83 -12.60
CA LYS A 411 10.54 -3.48 -12.04
C LYS A 411 11.38 -3.45 -10.76
N VAL A 412 11.10 -4.36 -9.82
CA VAL A 412 11.84 -4.45 -8.55
C VAL A 412 13.30 -4.83 -8.79
N TYR A 413 13.59 -5.73 -9.73
CA TYR A 413 14.96 -5.97 -10.18
C TYR A 413 15.57 -4.74 -10.87
N ASP A 414 14.85 -4.04 -11.73
CA ASP A 414 15.39 -2.93 -12.50
C ASP A 414 15.85 -1.76 -11.62
N VAL A 415 15.26 -1.58 -10.43
CA VAL A 415 15.78 -0.66 -9.41
C VAL A 415 16.86 -1.31 -8.54
N SER A 416 16.58 -2.46 -7.91
CA SER A 416 17.46 -3.03 -6.87
C SER A 416 18.71 -3.77 -7.40
N LYS A 417 18.69 -4.16 -8.67
CA LYS A 417 19.67 -5.04 -9.35
C LYS A 417 19.94 -6.38 -8.66
N ASP A 418 19.05 -6.81 -7.76
CA ASP A 418 19.18 -8.06 -7.01
C ASP A 418 18.85 -9.29 -7.88
N GLN A 419 19.90 -9.91 -8.44
CA GLN A 419 19.78 -11.15 -9.21
C GLN A 419 19.29 -12.32 -8.35
N SER A 420 19.54 -12.34 -7.03
CA SER A 420 19.09 -13.45 -6.17
C SER A 420 17.56 -13.48 -6.04
N PHE A 421 16.91 -12.31 -6.09
CA PHE A 421 15.46 -12.20 -6.19
C PHE A 421 14.93 -12.70 -7.55
N LEU A 422 15.67 -12.51 -8.66
CA LEU A 422 15.31 -13.13 -9.94
C LEU A 422 15.46 -14.66 -9.89
N GLU A 423 16.51 -15.19 -9.25
CA GLU A 423 16.73 -16.63 -9.07
C GLU A 423 15.64 -17.27 -8.19
N GLU A 424 15.17 -16.56 -7.17
CA GLU A 424 14.02 -16.95 -6.33
C GLU A 424 12.70 -16.96 -7.12
N MET A 425 12.43 -15.89 -7.88
CA MET A 425 11.13 -15.65 -8.49
C MET A 425 10.94 -16.32 -9.85
N TYR A 426 11.96 -16.40 -10.70
CA TYR A 426 11.85 -16.94 -12.06
C TYR A 426 11.13 -18.30 -12.17
N PRO A 427 11.46 -19.35 -11.38
CA PRO A 427 10.75 -20.64 -11.49
C PRO A 427 9.27 -20.53 -11.08
N LYS A 428 8.91 -19.61 -10.17
CA LYS A 428 7.53 -19.33 -9.76
C LYS A 428 6.76 -18.60 -10.87
N LEU A 429 7.39 -17.60 -11.50
CA LEU A 429 6.82 -16.83 -12.62
C LEU A 429 6.58 -17.73 -13.83
N VAL A 430 7.57 -18.53 -14.25
CA VAL A 430 7.41 -19.50 -15.34
C VAL A 430 6.31 -20.52 -15.03
N LYS A 431 6.14 -20.93 -13.77
CA LYS A 431 5.02 -21.81 -13.37
C LYS A 431 3.66 -21.13 -13.53
N TYR A 432 3.53 -19.86 -13.13
CA TYR A 432 2.29 -19.09 -13.28
C TYR A 432 1.97 -18.78 -14.75
N HIS A 433 2.98 -18.44 -15.55
CA HIS A 433 2.84 -18.24 -17.00
C HIS A 433 2.29 -19.49 -17.70
N ASN A 434 2.87 -20.66 -17.41
CA ASN A 434 2.39 -21.93 -17.98
C ASN A 434 0.97 -22.29 -17.48
N TRP A 435 0.58 -21.90 -16.27
CA TRP A 435 -0.78 -22.15 -15.76
C TRP A 435 -1.85 -21.51 -16.66
N TRP A 436 -1.65 -20.30 -17.18
CA TRP A 436 -2.61 -19.67 -18.11
C TRP A 436 -2.87 -20.54 -19.35
N TYR A 437 -1.83 -20.91 -20.11
CA TYR A 437 -1.99 -21.74 -21.31
C TYR A 437 -2.47 -23.17 -21.05
N ILE A 438 -2.41 -23.67 -19.81
CA ILE A 438 -2.97 -24.97 -19.43
C ILE A 438 -4.46 -24.84 -19.04
N TYR A 439 -4.81 -23.88 -18.20
CA TYR A 439 -6.12 -23.79 -17.50
C TYR A 439 -7.04 -22.65 -17.97
N ARG A 440 -6.57 -21.77 -18.86
CA ARG A 440 -7.22 -20.54 -19.36
C ARG A 440 -6.97 -20.28 -20.85
N ASP A 441 -6.91 -21.36 -21.62
CA ASP A 441 -6.85 -21.37 -23.10
C ASP A 441 -7.73 -22.55 -23.50
N HIS A 442 -8.95 -22.30 -23.98
CA HIS A 442 -9.95 -23.35 -24.16
C HIS A 442 -9.74 -24.13 -25.47
N ASP A 443 -9.67 -23.42 -26.59
CA ASP A 443 -9.57 -24.02 -27.93
C ASP A 443 -8.13 -24.43 -28.31
N LYS A 444 -7.15 -24.12 -27.45
CA LYS A 444 -5.71 -24.37 -27.63
C LYS A 444 -5.09 -23.66 -28.82
N ASN A 445 -5.66 -22.51 -29.21
CA ASN A 445 -5.02 -21.63 -30.18
C ASN A 445 -3.86 -20.81 -29.58
N GLY A 446 -3.73 -20.68 -28.25
CA GLY A 446 -2.67 -19.90 -27.61
C GLY A 446 -2.97 -18.41 -27.46
N ILE A 447 -4.26 -18.06 -27.39
CA ILE A 447 -4.82 -16.82 -26.86
C ILE A 447 -5.59 -17.25 -25.59
N CYS A 448 -5.41 -16.56 -24.47
CA CYS A 448 -6.03 -16.94 -23.20
C CYS A 448 -7.35 -16.19 -22.94
N GLU A 449 -8.22 -16.78 -22.12
CA GLU A 449 -9.47 -16.19 -21.64
C GLU A 449 -9.44 -15.94 -20.12
N TYR A 450 -10.23 -14.98 -19.62
CA TYR A 450 -10.53 -14.92 -18.18
C TYR A 450 -11.50 -16.03 -17.79
N GLY A 451 -11.40 -16.53 -16.55
CA GLY A 451 -12.08 -17.76 -16.16
C GLY A 451 -12.12 -18.06 -14.67
N ALA A 452 -12.47 -19.29 -14.32
CA ALA A 452 -12.69 -19.73 -12.94
C ALA A 452 -12.08 -21.11 -12.67
N THR A 453 -11.83 -21.41 -11.39
CA THR A 453 -11.47 -22.76 -10.90
C THR A 453 -12.67 -23.54 -10.35
N ASP A 454 -13.82 -22.87 -10.18
CA ASP A 454 -15.09 -23.45 -9.69
C ASP A 454 -16.21 -23.46 -10.74
N GLY A 455 -15.93 -22.96 -11.95
CA GLY A 455 -16.89 -22.84 -13.05
C GLY A 455 -17.93 -21.72 -12.92
N THR A 456 -17.82 -20.83 -11.92
CA THR A 456 -18.81 -19.75 -11.72
C THR A 456 -18.48 -18.49 -12.54
N PRO A 457 -19.45 -17.91 -13.29
CA PRO A 457 -19.23 -16.65 -14.01
C PRO A 457 -18.82 -15.47 -13.11
N THR A 458 -19.25 -15.47 -11.84
CA THR A 458 -18.82 -14.47 -10.85
C THR A 458 -17.30 -14.50 -10.60
N ALA A 459 -16.68 -15.68 -10.53
CA ALA A 459 -15.24 -15.78 -10.32
C ALA A 459 -14.46 -15.38 -11.60
N ALA A 460 -14.99 -15.71 -12.78
CA ALA A 460 -14.42 -15.23 -14.05
C ALA A 460 -14.49 -13.70 -14.20
N ALA A 461 -15.58 -13.08 -13.71
CA ALA A 461 -15.69 -11.64 -13.62
C ALA A 461 -14.59 -11.05 -12.71
N TRP A 462 -14.42 -11.62 -11.52
CA TRP A 462 -13.37 -11.23 -10.58
C TRP A 462 -11.95 -11.45 -11.13
N GLU A 463 -11.73 -12.46 -11.98
CA GLU A 463 -10.40 -12.73 -12.55
C GLU A 463 -9.91 -11.62 -13.49
N SER A 464 -10.83 -11.02 -14.24
CA SER A 464 -10.56 -9.82 -15.05
C SER A 464 -10.21 -8.59 -14.20
N GLY A 465 -10.63 -8.58 -12.93
CA GLY A 465 -10.60 -7.41 -12.06
C GLY A 465 -11.54 -6.26 -12.50
N MET A 466 -12.28 -6.44 -13.60
CA MET A 466 -13.25 -5.50 -14.15
C MET A 466 -14.68 -6.05 -14.02
N ASP A 467 -15.02 -6.50 -12.81
CA ASP A 467 -16.18 -7.31 -12.39
C ASP A 467 -17.53 -7.06 -13.08
N ASN A 468 -17.79 -5.83 -13.51
CA ASN A 468 -19.02 -5.44 -14.17
C ASN A 468 -18.82 -4.57 -15.41
N ALA A 469 -17.68 -4.67 -16.10
CA ALA A 469 -17.45 -3.99 -17.37
C ALA A 469 -18.45 -4.43 -18.44
N VAL A 470 -18.81 -3.52 -19.36
CA VAL A 470 -19.81 -3.80 -20.40
C VAL A 470 -19.35 -4.87 -21.39
N ARG A 471 -18.03 -4.98 -21.64
CA ARG A 471 -17.47 -5.95 -22.60
C ARG A 471 -17.80 -7.41 -22.25
N PHE A 472 -18.13 -7.69 -21.00
CA PHE A 472 -18.51 -9.03 -20.52
C PHE A 472 -20.02 -9.23 -20.33
N ASP A 473 -20.88 -8.24 -20.62
CA ASP A 473 -22.34 -8.34 -20.38
C ASP A 473 -22.98 -9.57 -21.02
N GLU A 474 -22.52 -9.94 -22.23
CA GLU A 474 -23.04 -11.10 -22.96
C GLU A 474 -22.41 -12.41 -22.48
N ALA A 475 -21.12 -12.40 -22.11
CA ALA A 475 -20.43 -13.57 -21.56
C ALA A 475 -20.94 -13.95 -20.17
N PHE A 476 -21.23 -13.00 -19.28
CA PHE A 476 -21.81 -13.26 -17.96
C PHE A 476 -23.32 -13.54 -18.00
N ALA A 477 -24.00 -13.24 -19.12
CA ALA A 477 -25.38 -13.65 -19.35
C ALA A 477 -25.48 -15.14 -19.74
N LYS A 478 -24.42 -15.71 -20.32
CA LYS A 478 -24.23 -17.17 -20.45
C LYS A 478 -23.98 -17.72 -19.04
N LYS A 479 -24.78 -18.70 -18.61
CA LYS A 479 -24.73 -19.23 -17.23
C LYS A 479 -23.62 -20.23 -17.00
N ASP A 480 -23.19 -20.89 -18.06
CA ASP A 480 -22.23 -21.99 -18.06
C ASP A 480 -20.92 -21.48 -18.67
N LEU A 481 -19.81 -21.67 -17.96
CA LEU A 481 -18.47 -21.41 -18.49
C LEU A 481 -17.95 -22.62 -19.28
N LEU A 482 -17.09 -22.38 -20.27
CA LEU A 482 -16.41 -23.45 -21.02
C LEU A 482 -15.47 -24.21 -20.09
N LYS A 483 -15.71 -25.50 -19.85
CA LYS A 483 -14.82 -26.32 -19.01
C LYS A 483 -13.58 -26.73 -19.79
N ASN A 484 -12.41 -26.36 -19.29
CA ASN A 484 -11.10 -26.71 -19.88
C ASN A 484 -10.59 -28.04 -19.31
N ASN A 485 -10.71 -28.22 -18.00
CA ASN A 485 -10.41 -29.45 -17.26
C ASN A 485 -11.06 -29.41 -15.86
N GLU A 486 -10.72 -30.33 -14.96
CA GLU A 486 -11.30 -30.41 -13.60
C GLU A 486 -10.93 -29.24 -12.66
N HIS A 487 -10.03 -28.34 -13.07
CA HIS A 487 -9.53 -27.21 -12.27
C HIS A 487 -9.55 -25.88 -13.03
N GLY A 488 -10.15 -25.82 -14.23
CA GLY A 488 -10.14 -24.63 -15.08
C GLY A 488 -11.34 -24.56 -16.01
N TRP A 489 -11.95 -23.38 -16.03
CA TRP A 489 -13.05 -22.96 -16.91
C TRP A 489 -12.72 -21.59 -17.49
N SER A 490 -13.22 -21.29 -18.68
CA SER A 490 -13.04 -20.03 -19.41
C SER A 490 -14.38 -19.39 -19.81
N LEU A 491 -14.38 -18.07 -20.01
CA LEU A 491 -15.44 -17.37 -20.75
C LEU A 491 -15.43 -17.79 -22.23
N GLU A 492 -16.55 -17.63 -22.92
CA GLU A 492 -16.63 -17.76 -24.39
C GLU A 492 -16.04 -16.52 -25.13
N GLN A 493 -14.98 -15.91 -24.56
CA GLN A 493 -14.48 -14.58 -24.91
C GLN A 493 -12.98 -14.44 -24.63
N GLU A 494 -12.22 -14.20 -25.68
CA GLU A 494 -10.77 -13.96 -25.64
C GLU A 494 -10.51 -12.47 -25.39
N SER A 495 -9.83 -12.15 -24.29
CA SER A 495 -9.71 -10.77 -23.79
C SER A 495 -8.41 -10.09 -24.27
N VAL A 496 -8.51 -8.90 -24.86
CA VAL A 496 -7.35 -8.26 -25.53
C VAL A 496 -6.31 -7.72 -24.53
N ASP A 497 -6.76 -7.27 -23.36
CA ASP A 497 -5.89 -6.87 -22.26
C ASP A 497 -5.13 -8.05 -21.64
N LEU A 498 -5.82 -9.16 -21.32
CA LEU A 498 -5.18 -10.38 -20.82
C LEU A 498 -4.02 -10.84 -21.71
N ASN A 499 -4.27 -10.89 -23.01
CA ASN A 499 -3.28 -11.33 -23.98
C ASN A 499 -2.17 -10.30 -24.23
N SER A 500 -2.45 -9.01 -24.00
CA SER A 500 -1.42 -7.97 -24.00
C SER A 500 -0.52 -8.06 -22.76
N TYR A 501 -1.07 -8.35 -21.57
CA TYR A 501 -0.28 -8.63 -20.37
C TYR A 501 0.57 -9.89 -20.55
N LEU A 502 0.02 -10.96 -21.12
CA LEU A 502 0.76 -12.20 -21.45
C LEU A 502 1.80 -12.04 -22.56
N TYR A 503 1.77 -10.95 -23.32
CA TYR A 503 2.84 -10.58 -24.26
C TYR A 503 3.98 -9.85 -23.55
N ASP A 504 3.69 -8.80 -22.76
CA ASP A 504 4.72 -8.07 -21.99
C ASP A 504 5.41 -9.03 -20.99
N GLU A 505 4.66 -9.93 -20.34
CA GLU A 505 5.22 -11.00 -19.50
C GLU A 505 6.19 -11.92 -20.25
N LYS A 506 5.95 -12.26 -21.52
CA LYS A 506 6.92 -13.06 -22.30
C LYS A 506 8.20 -12.29 -22.59
N LEU A 507 8.11 -10.97 -22.82
CA LEU A 507 9.30 -10.14 -23.02
C LEU A 507 10.12 -10.04 -21.72
N ASP A 508 9.47 -9.77 -20.59
CA ASP A 508 10.14 -9.70 -19.29
C ASP A 508 10.70 -11.06 -18.86
N LEU A 509 9.94 -12.17 -19.05
CA LEU A 509 10.46 -13.52 -18.83
C LEU A 509 11.67 -13.79 -19.72
N ALA A 510 11.66 -13.39 -20.99
CA ALA A 510 12.81 -13.56 -21.88
C ALA A 510 14.05 -12.77 -21.42
N GLU A 511 13.88 -11.54 -20.92
CA GLU A 511 14.98 -10.76 -20.36
C GLU A 511 15.53 -11.40 -19.08
N ILE A 512 14.64 -11.83 -18.17
CA ILE A 512 15.03 -12.52 -16.92
C ILE A 512 15.72 -13.86 -17.24
N SER A 513 15.21 -14.66 -18.19
CA SER A 513 15.89 -15.87 -18.66
C SER A 513 17.32 -15.55 -19.10
N LYS A 514 17.52 -14.48 -19.88
CA LYS A 514 18.82 -14.06 -20.41
C LYS A 514 19.78 -13.60 -19.30
N ILE A 515 19.29 -12.81 -18.33
CA ILE A 515 20.05 -12.40 -17.14
C ILE A 515 20.51 -13.63 -16.35
N LEU A 516 19.66 -14.64 -16.22
CA LEU A 516 19.95 -15.90 -15.53
C LEU A 516 20.68 -16.95 -16.40
N GLY A 517 21.21 -16.57 -17.58
CA GLY A 517 21.97 -17.45 -18.47
C GLY A 517 21.16 -18.53 -19.20
N LYS A 518 19.82 -18.48 -19.13
CA LYS A 518 18.87 -19.43 -19.72
C LYS A 518 18.52 -19.05 -21.17
N GLU A 519 19.54 -18.96 -22.01
CA GLU A 519 19.47 -18.44 -23.38
C GLU A 519 18.39 -19.12 -24.26
N GLU A 520 18.20 -20.44 -24.14
CA GLU A 520 17.17 -21.16 -24.93
C GLU A 520 15.74 -20.93 -24.41
N GLU A 521 15.57 -20.68 -23.11
CA GLU A 521 14.26 -20.28 -22.56
C GLU A 521 13.92 -18.85 -23.04
N SER A 522 14.91 -17.95 -23.06
CA SER A 522 14.79 -16.58 -23.58
C SER A 522 14.33 -16.58 -25.05
N LYS A 523 15.02 -17.33 -25.92
CA LYS A 523 14.65 -17.48 -27.34
C LYS A 523 13.23 -18.01 -27.53
N LYS A 524 12.81 -18.98 -26.71
CA LYS A 524 11.46 -19.54 -26.78
C LYS A 524 10.42 -18.48 -26.44
N PHE A 525 10.57 -17.76 -25.34
CA PHE A 525 9.62 -16.72 -24.94
C PHE A 525 9.50 -15.60 -25.98
N LEU A 526 10.61 -15.17 -26.61
CA LEU A 526 10.57 -14.20 -27.72
C LEU A 526 9.82 -14.71 -28.95
N ALA A 527 9.97 -15.98 -29.31
CA ALA A 527 9.23 -16.59 -30.42
C ALA A 527 7.73 -16.73 -30.08
N ASP A 528 7.40 -17.21 -28.89
CA ASP A 528 6.03 -17.34 -28.38
C ASP A 528 5.35 -15.96 -28.18
N ALA A 529 6.12 -14.88 -28.04
CA ALA A 529 5.64 -13.50 -27.98
C ALA A 529 5.30 -12.96 -29.38
N GLU A 530 6.20 -13.12 -30.35
CA GLU A 530 5.99 -12.66 -31.74
C GLU A 530 4.78 -13.35 -32.41
N ILE A 531 4.49 -14.61 -32.05
CA ILE A 531 3.27 -15.32 -32.48
C ILE A 531 2.02 -14.69 -31.86
N LEU A 532 2.05 -14.33 -30.58
CA LEU A 532 0.91 -13.71 -29.89
C LEU A 532 0.67 -12.26 -30.35
N LYS A 533 1.74 -11.51 -30.60
CA LYS A 533 1.72 -10.14 -31.14
C LYS A 533 0.86 -10.05 -32.41
N LYS A 534 1.11 -10.94 -33.37
CA LYS A 534 0.39 -10.98 -34.66
C LYS A 534 -1.08 -11.32 -34.49
N LYS A 535 -1.42 -12.30 -33.63
CA LYS A 535 -2.83 -12.62 -33.34
C LYS A 535 -3.60 -11.42 -32.77
N ILE A 536 -2.98 -10.65 -31.88
CA ILE A 536 -3.60 -9.44 -31.33
C ILE A 536 -3.72 -8.34 -32.41
N GLN A 537 -2.68 -8.13 -33.23
CA GLN A 537 -2.70 -7.20 -34.36
C GLN A 537 -3.76 -7.55 -35.41
N ASP A 538 -3.91 -8.83 -35.76
CA ASP A 538 -4.70 -9.32 -36.90
C ASP A 538 -6.16 -9.66 -36.54
N LEU A 539 -6.44 -10.09 -35.30
CA LEU A 539 -7.77 -10.56 -34.88
C LEU A 539 -8.52 -9.59 -33.96
N MET A 540 -7.79 -8.85 -33.11
CA MET A 540 -8.39 -7.99 -32.09
C MET A 540 -8.47 -6.51 -32.49
N PHE A 541 -7.82 -6.10 -33.59
CA PHE A 541 -7.97 -4.75 -34.15
C PHE A 541 -9.14 -4.69 -35.15
N ASP A 542 -10.04 -3.74 -34.97
CA ASP A 542 -11.12 -3.47 -35.92
C ASP A 542 -10.80 -2.25 -36.80
N GLU A 543 -10.52 -2.50 -38.09
CA GLU A 543 -10.16 -1.43 -39.05
C GLU A 543 -11.27 -0.38 -39.25
N GLU A 544 -12.54 -0.78 -39.07
CA GLU A 544 -13.70 0.12 -39.22
C GLU A 544 -13.69 1.21 -38.15
N THR A 545 -13.65 0.87 -36.86
CA THR A 545 -13.61 1.86 -35.76
C THR A 545 -12.19 2.36 -35.46
N GLY A 546 -11.15 1.60 -35.81
CA GLY A 546 -9.75 1.94 -35.56
C GLY A 546 -9.29 1.69 -34.13
N TYR A 547 -9.79 0.63 -33.50
CA TYR A 547 -9.62 0.35 -32.08
C TYR A 547 -9.47 -1.16 -31.81
N PHE A 548 -8.88 -1.53 -30.67
CA PHE A 548 -8.75 -2.93 -30.25
C PHE A 548 -9.93 -3.37 -29.36
N TYR A 549 -10.32 -4.64 -29.46
CA TYR A 549 -11.45 -5.25 -28.75
C TYR A 549 -11.19 -6.71 -28.39
N ASP A 550 -11.92 -7.20 -27.39
CA ASP A 550 -12.09 -8.63 -27.15
C ASP A 550 -12.79 -9.32 -28.34
N ILE A 551 -12.60 -10.63 -28.50
CA ILE A 551 -13.26 -11.43 -29.55
C ILE A 551 -14.05 -12.62 -28.99
N ASP A 552 -15.19 -12.92 -29.60
CA ASP A 552 -15.98 -14.13 -29.33
C ASP A 552 -15.22 -15.38 -29.80
N ILE A 553 -15.05 -16.38 -28.92
CA ILE A 553 -14.12 -17.50 -29.15
C ILE A 553 -14.50 -18.35 -30.38
N HIS A 554 -15.79 -18.43 -30.74
CA HIS A 554 -16.28 -19.30 -31.81
C HIS A 554 -16.32 -18.63 -33.18
N THR A 555 -16.66 -17.33 -33.21
CA THR A 555 -16.79 -16.55 -34.44
C THR A 555 -15.56 -15.69 -34.75
N LYS A 556 -14.66 -15.53 -33.77
CA LYS A 556 -13.50 -14.61 -33.78
C LYS A 556 -13.86 -13.20 -34.25
N LYS A 557 -15.06 -12.72 -33.88
CA LYS A 557 -15.55 -11.37 -34.15
C LYS A 557 -15.31 -10.46 -32.95
N THR A 558 -14.92 -9.22 -33.22
CA THR A 558 -14.74 -8.16 -32.21
C THR A 558 -16.04 -7.81 -31.50
N ILE A 559 -16.01 -7.86 -30.18
CA ILE A 559 -17.07 -7.42 -29.28
C ILE A 559 -16.93 -5.89 -29.16
N LYS A 560 -17.68 -5.15 -30.00
CA LYS A 560 -17.49 -3.69 -30.22
C LYS A 560 -17.97 -2.82 -29.04
N VAL A 561 -17.35 -2.99 -27.88
CA VAL A 561 -17.47 -2.16 -26.68
C VAL A 561 -16.15 -1.45 -26.47
N GLN A 562 -16.13 -0.11 -26.46
CA GLN A 562 -14.91 0.67 -26.27
C GLN A 562 -14.66 0.92 -24.77
N GLY A 563 -13.70 0.19 -24.19
CA GLY A 563 -13.15 0.41 -22.86
C GLY A 563 -11.60 0.52 -22.87
N PRO A 564 -10.97 0.48 -21.68
CA PRO A 564 -9.52 0.66 -21.51
C PRO A 564 -8.69 -0.48 -22.10
N GLU A 565 -9.26 -1.68 -22.23
CA GLU A 565 -8.63 -2.85 -22.83
C GLU A 565 -8.04 -2.55 -24.22
N GLY A 566 -8.68 -1.65 -24.98
CA GLY A 566 -8.27 -1.29 -26.33
C GLY A 566 -7.00 -0.43 -26.45
N TRP A 567 -6.46 0.12 -25.35
CA TRP A 567 -5.14 0.78 -25.33
C TRP A 567 -4.04 -0.04 -24.64
N ILE A 568 -4.37 -1.19 -24.03
CA ILE A 568 -3.35 -2.09 -23.47
C ILE A 568 -2.41 -2.67 -24.56
N PRO A 569 -2.84 -2.92 -25.82
CA PRO A 569 -1.92 -3.22 -26.92
C PRO A 569 -0.89 -2.13 -27.25
N LEU A 570 -1.15 -0.86 -26.92
CA LEU A 570 -0.17 0.23 -27.06
C LEU A 570 0.75 0.28 -25.82
N TRP A 571 0.19 0.07 -24.62
CA TRP A 571 0.98 -0.07 -23.39
C TRP A 571 2.02 -1.21 -23.53
N ALA A 572 1.60 -2.37 -24.04
CA ALA A 572 2.43 -3.54 -24.28
C ALA A 572 3.29 -3.46 -25.57
N ASN A 573 3.30 -2.33 -26.31
CA ASN A 573 4.09 -2.15 -27.55
C ASN A 573 3.76 -3.18 -28.66
N ILE A 574 2.50 -3.64 -28.72
CA ILE A 574 2.00 -4.65 -29.67
C ILE A 574 1.57 -4.02 -30.99
N ALA A 575 0.77 -2.95 -30.95
CA ALA A 575 0.17 -2.32 -32.13
C ALA A 575 1.21 -1.87 -33.17
N THR A 576 0.82 -1.82 -34.46
CA THR A 576 1.63 -1.10 -35.47
C THR A 576 1.55 0.42 -35.23
N PRO A 577 2.46 1.25 -35.79
CA PRO A 577 2.36 2.71 -35.71
C PRO A 577 1.02 3.26 -36.22
N GLU A 578 0.46 2.64 -37.26
CA GLU A 578 -0.82 3.02 -37.87
C GLU A 578 -2.01 2.67 -36.95
N GLN A 579 -2.01 1.46 -36.38
CA GLN A 579 -3.00 1.04 -35.39
C GLN A 579 -2.93 1.93 -34.14
N ALA A 580 -1.73 2.24 -33.66
CA ALA A 580 -1.52 3.11 -32.51
C ALA A 580 -1.98 4.56 -32.77
N ALA A 581 -1.76 5.09 -33.98
CA ALA A 581 -2.28 6.40 -34.37
C ALA A 581 -3.81 6.45 -34.37
N ARG A 582 -4.48 5.41 -34.90
CA ARG A 582 -5.96 5.29 -34.87
C ARG A 582 -6.49 5.20 -33.43
N VAL A 583 -5.89 4.37 -32.58
CA VAL A 583 -6.27 4.27 -31.16
C VAL A 583 -6.06 5.60 -30.43
N LYS A 584 -4.95 6.29 -30.68
CA LYS A 584 -4.65 7.62 -30.13
C LYS A 584 -5.69 8.66 -30.56
N ASP A 585 -6.22 8.62 -31.79
CA ASP A 585 -7.31 9.51 -32.20
C ASP A 585 -8.60 9.24 -31.40
N VAL A 586 -8.95 7.97 -31.18
CA VAL A 586 -10.11 7.57 -30.36
C VAL A 586 -9.94 7.98 -28.88
N MET A 587 -8.75 7.78 -28.30
CA MET A 587 -8.43 8.19 -26.93
C MET A 587 -8.52 9.71 -26.73
N MET A 588 -8.16 10.48 -27.75
CA MET A 588 -8.14 11.95 -27.70
C MET A 588 -9.47 12.60 -28.07
N ASP A 589 -10.47 11.87 -28.57
CA ASP A 589 -11.81 12.40 -28.79
C ASP A 589 -12.53 12.70 -27.47
N THR A 590 -12.93 13.96 -27.30
CA THR A 590 -13.72 14.47 -26.17
C THR A 590 -15.14 13.88 -26.08
N ALA A 591 -15.67 13.30 -27.16
CA ALA A 591 -16.93 12.56 -27.17
C ALA A 591 -16.78 11.09 -26.73
N VAL A 592 -15.55 10.56 -26.65
CA VAL A 592 -15.28 9.14 -26.35
C VAL A 592 -14.52 8.98 -25.03
N PHE A 593 -13.24 9.37 -24.95
CA PHE A 593 -12.41 9.15 -23.77
C PHE A 593 -11.74 10.41 -23.19
N ASN A 594 -11.64 11.51 -23.94
CA ASN A 594 -10.97 12.73 -23.48
C ASN A 594 -11.87 13.63 -22.61
N THR A 595 -12.65 13.03 -21.69
CA THR A 595 -13.54 13.68 -20.72
C THR A 595 -12.78 14.57 -19.71
N LYS A 596 -13.47 15.34 -18.85
CA LYS A 596 -12.83 16.32 -17.92
C LYS A 596 -11.71 15.65 -17.11
N MET A 597 -12.06 14.60 -16.37
CA MET A 597 -11.14 13.57 -15.94
C MET A 597 -11.12 12.52 -17.07
N PRO A 598 -10.01 12.31 -17.79
CA PRO A 598 -9.99 11.53 -19.03
C PRO A 598 -9.80 10.04 -18.80
N LEU A 599 -9.95 9.25 -19.87
CA LEU A 599 -9.80 7.80 -19.93
C LEU A 599 -10.75 7.02 -18.97
N PRO A 600 -12.08 7.21 -19.10
CA PRO A 600 -13.07 6.41 -18.37
C PRO A 600 -13.02 4.93 -18.76
N THR A 601 -13.44 4.04 -17.85
CA THR A 601 -13.53 2.58 -18.05
C THR A 601 -14.53 2.13 -19.13
N LEU A 602 -15.25 3.06 -19.74
CA LEU A 602 -16.18 2.85 -20.83
C LEU A 602 -16.33 4.18 -21.58
N ALA A 603 -16.36 4.13 -22.91
CA ALA A 603 -16.54 5.31 -23.75
C ALA A 603 -17.77 6.15 -23.34
N TYR A 604 -17.59 7.48 -23.29
CA TYR A 604 -18.58 8.45 -22.82
C TYR A 604 -19.88 8.45 -23.64
N ASN A 605 -19.78 8.20 -24.94
CA ASN A 605 -20.91 8.08 -25.86
C ASN A 605 -21.68 6.73 -25.74
N HIS A 606 -21.20 5.77 -24.95
CA HIS A 606 -21.78 4.42 -24.92
C HIS A 606 -23.12 4.37 -24.17
N PRO A 607 -24.20 3.75 -24.69
CA PRO A 607 -25.54 3.79 -24.07
C PRO A 607 -25.66 3.22 -22.64
N LYS A 608 -24.70 2.39 -22.20
CA LYS A 608 -24.63 1.84 -20.83
C LYS A 608 -23.73 2.65 -19.88
N PHE A 609 -23.24 3.82 -20.28
CA PHE A 609 -22.35 4.67 -19.48
C PHE A 609 -23.01 5.18 -18.20
N ASN A 610 -22.42 4.82 -17.05
CA ASN A 610 -22.94 5.08 -15.71
C ASN A 610 -21.78 5.51 -14.79
N PRO A 611 -21.33 6.78 -14.87
CA PRO A 611 -20.11 7.24 -14.23
C PRO A 611 -20.19 7.36 -12.69
N ARG A 612 -21.37 7.19 -12.08
CA ARG A 612 -21.59 7.34 -10.63
C ARG A 612 -22.02 6.06 -9.90
N LYS A 613 -22.66 5.11 -10.59
CA LYS A 613 -23.10 3.81 -10.01
C LYS A 613 -22.65 2.60 -10.84
N GLY A 614 -21.83 2.82 -11.87
CA GLY A 614 -21.44 1.79 -12.83
C GLY A 614 -20.16 1.03 -12.50
N TYR A 615 -19.29 1.54 -11.62
CA TYR A 615 -18.01 0.93 -11.20
C TYR A 615 -17.00 0.72 -12.35
N TRP A 616 -17.15 -0.30 -13.20
CA TRP A 616 -16.40 -0.47 -14.46
C TRP A 616 -17.19 -0.05 -15.72
N ARG A 617 -18.19 0.84 -15.56
CA ARG A 617 -19.03 1.37 -16.66
C ARG A 617 -18.93 2.89 -16.83
N GLY A 618 -17.73 3.45 -16.67
CA GLY A 618 -17.50 4.88 -16.89
C GLY A 618 -16.62 5.61 -15.85
N PRO A 619 -16.54 5.21 -14.57
CA PRO A 619 -15.54 5.79 -13.67
C PRO A 619 -14.12 5.67 -14.22
N VAL A 620 -13.28 6.68 -13.97
CA VAL A 620 -11.86 6.71 -14.32
C VAL A 620 -11.09 6.03 -13.19
N TRP A 621 -10.44 4.91 -13.49
CA TRP A 621 -9.55 4.20 -12.57
C TRP A 621 -8.10 4.53 -12.93
N MET A 622 -7.28 4.86 -11.92
CA MET A 622 -5.98 5.49 -12.16
C MET A 622 -4.92 4.58 -12.77
N ASP A 623 -5.04 3.26 -12.58
CA ASP A 623 -4.23 2.24 -13.26
C ASP A 623 -4.52 2.25 -14.76
N GLN A 624 -5.78 2.05 -15.15
CA GLN A 624 -6.20 2.00 -16.56
C GLN A 624 -5.91 3.31 -17.28
N ALA A 625 -6.15 4.44 -16.60
CA ALA A 625 -5.86 5.77 -17.11
C ALA A 625 -4.34 6.00 -17.28
N ASN A 626 -3.50 5.62 -16.32
CA ASN A 626 -2.04 5.75 -16.46
C ASN A 626 -1.47 4.80 -17.52
N TYR A 627 -1.98 3.56 -17.66
CA TYR A 627 -1.62 2.67 -18.78
C TYR A 627 -1.92 3.32 -20.13
N GLY A 628 -2.99 4.13 -20.24
CA GLY A 628 -3.29 4.91 -21.42
C GLY A 628 -2.32 6.08 -21.69
N VAL A 629 -1.80 6.73 -20.64
CA VAL A 629 -0.75 7.76 -20.81
C VAL A 629 0.58 7.11 -21.21
N GLU A 630 0.95 5.98 -20.59
CA GLU A 630 2.12 5.19 -20.96
C GLU A 630 2.03 4.65 -22.40
N ALA A 631 0.86 4.15 -22.80
CA ALA A 631 0.55 3.73 -24.17
C ALA A 631 0.84 4.83 -25.20
N LEU A 632 0.41 6.07 -24.91
CA LEU A 632 0.69 7.23 -25.76
C LEU A 632 2.19 7.57 -25.80
N MET A 633 2.87 7.55 -24.66
CA MET A 633 4.33 7.79 -24.59
C MET A 633 5.14 6.73 -25.36
N ASN A 634 4.76 5.46 -25.28
CA ASN A 634 5.48 4.36 -25.96
C ASN A 634 5.52 4.51 -27.49
N TYR A 635 4.52 5.19 -28.07
CA TYR A 635 4.45 5.48 -29.52
C TYR A 635 4.84 6.91 -29.88
N GLY A 636 5.37 7.69 -28.93
CA GLY A 636 5.86 9.06 -29.15
C GLY A 636 4.77 10.14 -29.20
N PHE A 637 3.53 9.83 -28.80
CA PHE A 637 2.42 10.79 -28.67
C PHE A 637 2.54 11.60 -27.37
N THR A 638 3.72 12.20 -27.17
CA THR A 638 4.13 12.86 -25.92
C THR A 638 3.32 14.11 -25.61
N GLN A 639 2.80 14.83 -26.61
CA GLN A 639 1.95 16.00 -26.38
C GLN A 639 0.56 15.57 -25.86
N GLU A 640 -0.01 14.53 -26.45
CA GLU A 640 -1.26 13.89 -26.05
C GLU A 640 -1.15 13.30 -24.64
N ALA A 641 -0.10 12.51 -24.38
CA ALA A 641 0.20 11.93 -23.08
C ALA A 641 0.27 12.99 -21.96
N ASN A 642 1.12 14.02 -22.13
CA ASN A 642 1.26 15.11 -21.16
C ASN A 642 -0.07 15.85 -20.95
N THR A 643 -0.89 16.03 -22.01
CA THR A 643 -2.20 16.67 -21.92
C THR A 643 -3.17 15.86 -21.07
N LEU A 644 -3.24 14.53 -21.26
CA LEU A 644 -4.10 13.65 -20.46
C LEU A 644 -3.59 13.53 -19.02
N ALA A 645 -2.27 13.37 -18.81
CA ALA A 645 -1.63 13.34 -17.49
C ALA A 645 -1.94 14.59 -16.67
N LYS A 646 -1.80 15.78 -17.28
CA LYS A 646 -2.13 17.05 -16.63
C LYS A 646 -3.60 17.10 -16.21
N LYS A 647 -4.51 16.66 -17.10
CA LYS A 647 -5.93 16.61 -16.81
C LYS A 647 -6.25 15.65 -15.65
N MET A 648 -5.56 14.51 -15.53
CA MET A 648 -5.73 13.61 -14.39
C MET A 648 -5.30 14.28 -13.07
N LEU A 649 -4.08 14.83 -13.02
CA LEU A 649 -3.53 15.47 -11.82
C LEU A 649 -4.29 16.73 -11.37
N ASP A 650 -4.84 17.51 -12.32
CA ASP A 650 -5.59 18.74 -12.02
C ASP A 650 -7.09 18.52 -11.75
N ASN A 651 -7.69 17.40 -12.21
CA ASN A 651 -9.14 17.18 -12.09
C ASN A 651 -9.54 16.05 -11.12
N ALA A 652 -8.60 15.23 -10.62
CA ALA A 652 -8.89 14.26 -9.57
C ALA A 652 -9.32 14.97 -8.27
N GLY A 653 -10.60 14.86 -7.93
CA GLY A 653 -11.22 15.52 -6.79
C GLY A 653 -10.62 15.05 -5.47
N GLY A 654 -10.30 16.02 -4.61
CA GLY A 654 -9.61 15.78 -3.35
C GLY A 654 -8.09 15.56 -3.48
N LEU A 655 -7.54 15.38 -4.69
CA LEU A 655 -6.11 15.11 -4.86
C LEU A 655 -5.26 16.37 -4.62
N LYS A 656 -5.48 17.40 -5.45
CA LYS A 656 -4.73 18.67 -5.47
C LYS A 656 -5.33 19.69 -4.49
N ASN A 657 -4.47 20.36 -3.71
CA ASN A 657 -4.82 21.46 -2.80
C ASN A 657 -5.98 21.15 -1.83
N SER A 658 -6.07 19.89 -1.39
CA SER A 658 -6.95 19.41 -0.32
C SER A 658 -6.21 18.40 0.56
N SER A 659 -6.68 18.18 1.79
CA SER A 659 -6.28 17.09 2.69
C SER A 659 -7.09 15.80 2.47
N ASP A 660 -8.07 15.79 1.55
CA ASP A 660 -8.91 14.62 1.26
C ASP A 660 -8.08 13.37 0.87
N PRO A 661 -8.54 12.17 1.25
CA PRO A 661 -7.87 10.91 0.93
C PRO A 661 -7.95 10.56 -0.56
N ILE A 662 -6.91 9.91 -1.08
CA ILE A 662 -6.89 9.36 -2.44
C ILE A 662 -8.02 8.33 -2.60
N ARG A 663 -8.78 8.46 -3.69
CA ARG A 663 -9.94 7.63 -4.00
C ARG A 663 -9.63 6.56 -5.04
N GLU A 664 -10.45 5.51 -5.01
CA GLU A 664 -10.35 4.31 -5.85
C GLU A 664 -10.58 4.62 -7.33
N ASN A 665 -11.63 5.37 -7.66
CA ASN A 665 -11.91 5.84 -9.01
C ASN A 665 -12.62 7.20 -8.98
N TYR A 666 -12.68 7.87 -10.13
CA TYR A 666 -13.09 9.28 -10.26
C TYR A 666 -14.17 9.46 -11.33
N HIS A 667 -15.11 10.36 -11.10
CA HIS A 667 -16.23 10.60 -11.99
C HIS A 667 -15.80 11.43 -13.23
N PRO A 668 -15.76 10.87 -14.46
CA PRO A 668 -15.15 11.48 -15.65
C PRO A 668 -15.60 12.91 -15.99
N ILE A 669 -16.84 13.27 -15.67
CA ILE A 669 -17.44 14.58 -16.02
C ILE A 669 -17.15 15.64 -14.94
N THR A 670 -17.06 15.25 -13.67
CA THR A 670 -16.97 16.20 -12.53
C THR A 670 -15.59 16.23 -11.90
N GLY A 671 -14.84 15.12 -11.93
CA GLY A 671 -13.60 14.92 -11.21
C GLY A 671 -13.77 14.31 -9.81
N GLU A 672 -14.99 14.29 -9.28
CA GLU A 672 -15.36 13.77 -7.95
C GLU A 672 -14.83 12.35 -7.72
N GLY A 673 -14.08 12.13 -6.64
CA GLY A 673 -13.59 10.82 -6.25
C GLY A 673 -14.66 9.97 -5.57
N LEU A 674 -14.68 8.67 -5.89
CA LEU A 674 -15.75 7.72 -5.58
C LEU A 674 -15.23 6.51 -4.78
N ASN A 675 -16.15 5.65 -4.34
CA ASN A 675 -15.89 4.33 -3.74
C ASN A 675 -14.87 4.39 -2.59
N ALA A 676 -13.82 3.56 -2.53
CA ALA A 676 -12.92 3.52 -1.37
C ALA A 676 -12.11 4.81 -1.14
N ASN A 677 -11.75 5.06 0.13
CA ASN A 677 -10.80 6.09 0.58
C ASN A 677 -9.40 5.47 0.79
N HIS A 678 -8.36 6.30 0.81
CA HIS A 678 -6.95 5.89 1.00
C HIS A 678 -6.52 4.72 0.11
N PHE A 679 -6.86 4.79 -1.18
CA PHE A 679 -6.71 3.62 -2.07
C PHE A 679 -5.29 3.48 -2.65
N SER A 680 -4.63 2.36 -2.34
CA SER A 680 -3.22 2.10 -2.65
C SER A 680 -2.89 2.09 -4.13
N TRP A 681 -3.65 1.40 -5.00
CA TRP A 681 -3.29 1.36 -6.42
C TRP A 681 -3.43 2.72 -7.10
N SER A 682 -4.36 3.57 -6.64
CA SER A 682 -4.47 4.95 -7.13
C SER A 682 -3.27 5.78 -6.70
N ALA A 683 -2.81 5.63 -5.45
CA ALA A 683 -1.59 6.28 -4.98
C ALA A 683 -0.34 5.82 -5.76
N ALA A 684 -0.20 4.52 -6.00
CA ALA A 684 0.85 3.94 -6.83
C ALA A 684 0.87 4.56 -8.25
N HIS A 685 -0.29 4.62 -8.92
CA HIS A 685 -0.34 5.18 -10.27
C HIS A 685 -0.24 6.71 -10.32
N PHE A 686 -0.59 7.45 -9.26
CA PHE A 686 -0.25 8.87 -9.19
C PHE A 686 1.26 9.11 -9.05
N LEU A 687 2.00 8.21 -8.40
CA LEU A 687 3.47 8.27 -8.33
C LEU A 687 4.12 7.93 -9.68
N VAL A 688 3.67 6.85 -10.33
CA VAL A 688 4.12 6.47 -11.68
C VAL A 688 3.79 7.59 -12.69
N LEU A 689 2.58 8.18 -12.61
CA LEU A 689 2.19 9.33 -13.44
C LEU A 689 3.02 10.59 -13.17
N TYR A 690 3.40 10.86 -11.91
CA TYR A 690 4.26 11.99 -11.57
C TYR A 690 5.68 11.79 -12.10
N GLY A 691 6.32 10.67 -11.78
CA GLY A 691 7.68 10.35 -12.22
C GLY A 691 7.68 9.68 -13.60
N GLU A 692 7.63 8.35 -13.58
CA GLU A 692 8.07 7.44 -14.65
C GLU A 692 7.31 7.55 -15.97
N THR A 693 6.04 7.96 -15.95
CA THR A 693 5.25 8.18 -17.17
C THR A 693 5.66 9.46 -17.89
N ASN A 694 6.07 10.50 -17.15
CA ASN A 694 6.32 11.85 -17.68
C ASN A 694 7.79 12.31 -17.51
N THR A 695 8.73 11.35 -17.51
CA THR A 695 10.16 11.68 -17.46
C THR A 695 10.64 12.40 -18.71
N ILE A 696 11.54 13.37 -18.53
CA ILE A 696 11.93 14.33 -19.57
C ILE A 696 12.58 13.65 -20.80
N ASP A 697 13.31 12.55 -20.58
CA ASP A 697 14.07 11.83 -21.61
C ASP A 697 13.50 10.43 -21.94
N LYS A 698 12.18 10.19 -21.75
CA LYS A 698 11.58 8.87 -21.96
C LYS A 698 11.63 8.44 -23.44
N GLN A 699 12.62 7.64 -23.81
CA GLN A 699 12.68 6.99 -25.12
C GLN A 699 11.72 5.77 -25.19
N PRO A 700 11.15 5.46 -26.37
CA PRO A 700 10.31 4.27 -26.56
C PRO A 700 11.01 2.96 -26.16
N LYS A 701 10.27 2.04 -25.50
CA LYS A 701 10.73 0.67 -25.15
C LYS A 701 11.40 -0.05 -26.35
N THR A 702 10.94 0.25 -27.57
CA THR A 702 11.42 -0.37 -28.83
C THR A 702 12.84 0.04 -29.27
N ALA A 703 13.48 1.03 -28.62
CA ALA A 703 14.81 1.51 -29.01
C ALA A 703 15.96 0.55 -28.63
N SER A 704 15.75 -0.34 -27.64
CA SER A 704 16.79 -1.19 -27.04
C SER A 704 16.86 -2.63 -27.58
N MET A 705 15.94 -3.04 -28.46
CA MET A 705 15.85 -4.40 -29.01
C MET A 705 16.32 -4.48 -30.48
N LYS A 706 17.58 -4.08 -30.73
CA LYS A 706 18.26 -4.19 -32.04
C LYS A 706 19.69 -4.71 -31.90
#